data_AF-A0A0T6BVM3-F1
#
_entry.id   AF-A0A0T6BVM3-F1
#
_cell.length_a   1.000
_cell.length_b   1.000
_cell.length_c   1.000
_cell.angle_alpha   90.00
_cell.angle_beta   90.00
_cell.angle_gamma   90.00
#
_symmetry.space_group_name_H-M   'P 1'
#
loop_
_entity.id
_entity.type
_entity.pdbx_description
1 polymer ?
#
loop_
_entity_poly.entity_id
_entity_poly.type
_entity_poly.pdbx_seq_one_letter_code
_entity_poly.pdbx_strand_id
1 'polypeptide(L)'
;MDQMVLKTQEWLNKTYSGKHGYNKVKENGKPSWETIYGLTRALQIELGIAEPADNFGPATESRFVPLKKQKKTEKPTNLNYILQGAFWCKGSGFNPGGLTGNFFESTEDAVKRFQRAAGLAKQDGVVTAQIMKALLNMSAFKLLRNGDTKIRQIQQNLNRDYNAYFGLMPCDGVYSRETNKALIYALQKEEGMSTSVANGNFGPGTTSKCPTLKPGDSRTKFVLILQYALYCNGYPSGEFDGVYDAEVESAVSRFQSFMCLPATGIANMATIKALLSSSGDTSRAAAACDTSTVLTTATAKTLRNNGYKVVGRYLTGNVRTSSGLKSKAMTPAELSTIFNEGLRVFPIYQDGGYESSYFVENQGTTDAYAAVNAAQGLGFPSGTTIYFAVDFDAYDYEVTDKIIPYFNEIRAAFDKMQSIPNSPKYKIGVYGPRNICIRTADAGLTEYSFVADMSTGFSGNLGYTMPKNWAFDQFYEHSIGTGSGTIGIDKDAYSGRDKGTASVTPSSDPVYDARVRTLRNILANIPALSSISELFTTMFIFDKTETVYKSLYLDITLSTSLVFKKPSETSPGTLQVKNGKVGASITEVLGNSKTSLSSSQIHSYDELLKNIGLSVRNGYILVNVSPSVESLDLSLTIFSNEIPVVGDTKTEMSATITFKIKKLYVSPSKPVVAPEEALPIDWGAVGVAVGGIIAATVGVAAVVIVGTAAPEIAIGTAVSAVLFAIFGEITAD
;
A
#
# COMPACT_ATOMS: atom_id res chain seq x y z
N MET A 1 7.28 -6.96 32.49
CA MET A 1 6.21 -7.69 33.21
C MET A 1 5.78 -6.82 34.37
N ASP A 2 4.49 -6.57 34.52
CA ASP A 2 3.90 -5.82 35.63
C ASP A 2 3.39 -6.80 36.70
N GLN A 3 3.91 -6.68 37.92
CA GLN A 3 3.59 -7.57 39.04
C GLN A 3 2.14 -7.46 39.50
N MET A 4 1.53 -6.28 39.37
CA MET A 4 0.14 -6.08 39.78
C MET A 4 -0.84 -6.59 38.73
N VAL A 5 -0.46 -6.54 37.45
CA VAL A 5 -1.20 -7.23 36.38
C VAL A 5 -1.12 -8.74 36.58
N LEU A 6 0.05 -9.29 36.93
CA LEU A 6 0.20 -10.71 37.22
C LEU A 6 -0.71 -11.14 38.39
N LYS A 7 -0.67 -10.42 39.50
CA LYS A 7 -1.57 -10.65 40.64
C LYS A 7 -3.05 -10.56 40.26
N THR A 8 -3.41 -9.68 39.34
CA THR A 8 -4.79 -9.57 38.83
C THR A 8 -5.18 -10.81 38.04
N GLN A 9 -4.31 -11.31 37.17
CA GLN A 9 -4.53 -12.53 36.38
C GLN A 9 -4.66 -13.77 37.28
N GLU A 10 -3.77 -13.92 38.26
CA GLU A 10 -3.80 -14.99 39.25
C GLU A 10 -5.08 -14.93 40.09
N TRP A 11 -5.46 -13.75 40.55
CA TRP A 11 -6.69 -13.54 41.33
C TRP A 11 -7.94 -13.91 40.52
N LEU A 12 -8.02 -13.49 39.26
CA LEU A 12 -9.14 -13.83 38.36
C LEU A 12 -9.27 -15.35 38.21
N ASN A 13 -8.17 -16.02 37.86
CA ASN A 13 -8.16 -17.47 37.68
C ASN A 13 -8.52 -18.20 38.97
N LYS A 14 -7.97 -17.78 40.12
CA LYS A 14 -8.29 -18.37 41.41
C LYS A 14 -9.77 -18.20 41.79
N THR A 15 -10.37 -17.05 41.48
CA THR A 15 -11.70 -16.67 41.98
C THR A 15 -12.84 -17.14 41.07
N TYR A 16 -12.60 -17.23 39.76
CA TYR A 16 -13.66 -17.49 38.78
C TYR A 16 -13.46 -18.78 37.96
N SER A 17 -12.35 -19.51 38.10
CA SER A 17 -12.22 -20.82 37.44
C SER A 17 -13.37 -21.75 37.83
N GLY A 18 -13.99 -22.37 36.82
CA GLY A 18 -15.15 -23.25 37.00
C GLY A 18 -16.50 -22.53 37.13
N LYS A 19 -16.53 -21.19 37.16
CA LYS A 19 -17.80 -20.43 37.08
C LYS A 19 -18.26 -20.33 35.62
N HIS A 20 -19.57 -20.47 35.40
CA HIS A 20 -20.19 -20.35 34.08
C HIS A 20 -19.80 -19.03 33.40
N GLY A 21 -19.40 -19.12 32.13
CA GLY A 21 -19.03 -17.96 31.31
C GLY A 21 -17.68 -17.31 31.62
N TYR A 22 -16.86 -17.83 32.54
CA TYR A 22 -15.48 -17.35 32.76
C TYR A 22 -14.45 -18.14 31.95
N ASN A 23 -13.53 -17.43 31.29
CA ASN A 23 -12.41 -18.01 30.56
C ASN A 23 -11.10 -17.75 31.31
N LYS A 24 -10.26 -18.79 31.47
CA LYS A 24 -8.97 -18.66 32.13
C LYS A 24 -8.07 -17.69 31.35
N VAL A 25 -7.45 -16.75 32.06
CA VAL A 25 -6.52 -15.77 31.48
C VAL A 25 -5.07 -16.21 31.65
N LYS A 26 -4.17 -15.81 30.74
CA LYS A 26 -2.75 -16.11 30.86
C LYS A 26 -2.09 -15.27 31.96
N GLU A 27 -1.47 -15.92 32.94
CA GLU A 27 -0.74 -15.29 34.06
C GLU A 27 0.70 -14.93 33.62
N ASN A 28 0.86 -13.78 32.95
CA ASN A 28 2.15 -13.34 32.38
C ASN A 28 2.54 -11.90 32.77
N GLY A 29 1.72 -11.23 33.58
CA GLY A 29 1.89 -9.84 33.97
C GLY A 29 1.94 -8.85 32.80
N LYS A 30 1.30 -9.18 31.67
CA LYS A 30 1.15 -8.27 30.52
C LYS A 30 -0.34 -7.94 30.35
N PRO A 31 -0.72 -6.66 30.35
CA PRO A 31 -2.08 -6.26 29.97
C PRO A 31 -2.40 -6.80 28.57
N SER A 32 -3.57 -7.39 28.41
CA SER A 32 -4.03 -7.99 27.15
C SER A 32 -5.55 -7.92 27.05
N TRP A 33 -6.09 -8.07 25.84
CA TRP A 33 -7.53 -8.24 25.64
C TRP A 33 -8.08 -9.40 26.46
N GLU A 34 -7.38 -10.53 26.54
CA GLU A 34 -7.77 -11.67 27.40
C GLU A 34 -7.95 -11.26 28.87
N THR A 35 -7.03 -10.44 29.41
CA THR A 35 -7.12 -9.98 30.80
C THR A 35 -8.32 -9.05 30.99
N ILE A 36 -8.57 -8.15 30.04
CA ILE A 36 -9.75 -7.25 30.05
C ILE A 36 -11.06 -8.04 29.92
N TYR A 37 -11.11 -9.06 29.06
CA TYR A 37 -12.25 -9.96 28.92
C TYR A 37 -12.50 -10.75 30.20
N GLY A 38 -11.45 -11.26 30.84
CA GLY A 38 -11.53 -11.91 32.14
C GLY A 38 -12.12 -10.99 33.22
N LEU A 39 -11.65 -9.74 33.32
CA LEU A 39 -12.21 -8.73 34.23
C LEU A 39 -13.68 -8.37 33.90
N THR A 40 -14.01 -8.28 32.62
CA THR A 40 -15.38 -7.97 32.16
C THR A 40 -16.36 -9.09 32.50
N ARG A 41 -16.00 -10.33 32.20
CA ARG A 41 -16.80 -11.52 32.55
C ARG A 41 -16.91 -11.71 34.06
N ALA A 42 -15.83 -11.48 34.80
CA ALA A 42 -15.85 -11.47 36.27
C ALA A 42 -16.86 -10.44 36.81
N LEU A 43 -16.87 -9.22 36.27
CA LEU A 43 -17.88 -8.21 36.63
C LEU A 43 -19.30 -8.71 36.35
N GLN A 44 -19.54 -9.25 35.17
CA GLN A 44 -20.86 -9.73 34.77
C GLN A 44 -21.38 -10.87 35.65
N ILE A 45 -20.49 -11.78 36.08
CA ILE A 45 -20.81 -12.84 37.04
C ILE A 45 -21.23 -12.24 38.39
N GLU A 46 -20.49 -11.25 38.90
CA GLU A 46 -20.82 -10.57 40.17
C GLU A 46 -22.13 -9.77 40.07
N LEU A 47 -22.52 -9.34 38.86
CA LEU A 47 -23.81 -8.70 38.57
C LEU A 47 -24.95 -9.70 38.27
N GLY A 48 -24.69 -11.01 38.39
CA GLY A 48 -25.67 -12.07 38.15
C GLY A 48 -26.18 -12.14 36.72
N ILE A 49 -25.37 -11.75 35.74
CA ILE A 49 -25.71 -11.89 34.32
C ILE A 49 -25.58 -13.36 33.92
N ALA A 50 -26.65 -13.93 33.38
CA ALA A 50 -26.74 -15.37 33.09
C ALA A 50 -25.72 -15.82 32.04
N GLU A 51 -25.50 -15.01 31.00
CA GLU A 51 -24.56 -15.30 29.91
C GLU A 51 -23.49 -14.20 29.82
N PRO A 52 -22.37 -14.33 30.55
CA PRO A 52 -21.24 -13.41 30.43
C PRO A 52 -20.62 -13.42 29.03
N ALA A 53 -20.21 -12.24 28.56
CA ALA A 53 -19.63 -11.98 27.26
C ALA A 53 -18.38 -11.08 27.37
N ASP A 54 -17.59 -11.03 26.30
CA ASP A 54 -16.32 -10.26 26.25
C ASP A 54 -16.53 -8.74 26.17
N ASN A 55 -17.78 -8.27 26.13
CA ASN A 55 -18.13 -6.85 26.02
C ASN A 55 -18.98 -6.35 27.19
N PHE A 56 -18.77 -5.08 27.56
CA PHE A 56 -19.61 -4.37 28.52
C PHE A 56 -20.87 -3.82 27.81
N GLY A 57 -21.91 -4.65 27.76
CA GLY A 57 -23.17 -4.35 27.06
C GLY A 57 -24.26 -3.69 27.93
N PRO A 58 -25.45 -3.43 27.36
CA PRO A 58 -26.57 -2.76 28.04
C PRO A 58 -27.00 -3.43 29.35
N ALA A 59 -26.98 -4.77 29.43
CA ALA A 59 -27.33 -5.50 30.64
C ALA A 59 -26.32 -5.29 31.78
N THR A 60 -25.02 -5.20 31.45
CA THR A 60 -23.96 -4.85 32.41
C THR A 60 -24.16 -3.42 32.89
N GLU A 61 -24.44 -2.50 31.95
CA GLU A 61 -24.64 -1.09 32.23
C GLU A 61 -25.86 -0.82 33.12
N SER A 62 -26.99 -1.50 32.88
CA SER A 62 -28.20 -1.33 33.68
C SER A 62 -28.11 -1.93 35.08
N ARG A 63 -27.30 -2.98 35.27
CA ARG A 63 -27.15 -3.68 36.56
C ARG A 63 -26.02 -3.13 37.42
N PHE A 64 -25.08 -2.39 36.83
CA PHE A 64 -23.93 -1.88 37.56
C PHE A 64 -24.34 -0.78 38.54
N VAL A 65 -24.08 -1.02 39.83
CA VAL A 65 -24.26 -0.03 40.90
C VAL A 65 -22.96 0.76 41.09
N PRO A 66 -22.99 2.12 41.10
CA PRO A 66 -21.79 2.91 41.23
C PRO A 66 -20.95 2.55 42.47
N LEU A 67 -19.65 2.35 42.27
CA LEU A 67 -18.71 2.08 43.36
C LEU A 67 -18.22 3.39 43.96
N LYS A 68 -18.08 3.42 45.28
CA LYS A 68 -17.59 4.56 46.04
C LYS A 68 -16.68 4.08 47.17
N LYS A 69 -15.94 5.01 47.76
CA LYS A 69 -15.10 4.75 48.92
C LYS A 69 -15.88 4.05 50.03
N GLN A 70 -15.31 2.95 50.50
CA GLN A 70 -15.80 2.18 51.62
C GLN A 70 -15.45 2.86 52.95
N LYS A 71 -16.28 2.63 53.97
CA LYS A 71 -15.91 2.82 55.38
C LYS A 71 -14.82 1.80 55.73
N LYS A 72 -13.89 2.18 56.61
CA LYS A 72 -12.77 1.30 57.05
C LYS A 72 -13.22 -0.03 57.65
N THR A 73 -14.46 -0.13 58.11
CA THR A 73 -15.06 -1.33 58.72
C THR A 73 -15.71 -2.28 57.70
N GLU A 74 -15.87 -1.87 56.44
CA GLU A 74 -16.45 -2.71 55.39
C GLU A 74 -15.44 -3.74 54.88
N LYS A 75 -15.94 -4.92 54.50
CA LYS A 75 -15.11 -6.01 53.99
C LYS A 75 -14.68 -5.76 52.54
N PRO A 76 -13.54 -6.32 52.09
CA PRO A 76 -13.17 -6.35 50.69
C PRO A 76 -14.26 -6.96 49.81
N THR A 77 -14.40 -6.48 48.57
CA THR A 77 -15.38 -7.03 47.60
C THR A 77 -14.72 -7.40 46.28
N ASN A 78 -15.30 -8.38 45.58
CA ASN A 78 -14.85 -8.76 44.24
C ASN A 78 -14.98 -7.60 43.24
N LEU A 79 -16.02 -6.78 43.35
CA LEU A 79 -16.19 -5.59 42.49
C LEU A 79 -15.00 -4.61 42.62
N ASN A 80 -14.48 -4.43 43.84
CA ASN A 80 -13.31 -3.58 44.07
C ASN A 80 -12.01 -4.23 43.57
N TYR A 81 -11.88 -5.56 43.67
CA TYR A 81 -10.77 -6.29 43.04
C TYR A 81 -10.77 -6.09 41.52
N ILE A 82 -11.93 -6.17 40.87
CA ILE A 82 -12.07 -5.94 39.42
C ILE A 82 -11.70 -4.49 39.09
N LEU A 83 -12.19 -3.51 39.85
CA LEU A 83 -11.85 -2.09 39.66
C LEU A 83 -10.34 -1.86 39.74
N GLN A 84 -9.70 -2.38 40.79
CA GLN A 84 -8.26 -2.26 40.99
C GLN A 84 -7.48 -2.96 39.89
N GLY A 85 -7.89 -4.17 39.51
CA GLY A 85 -7.31 -4.93 38.40
C GLY A 85 -7.42 -4.21 37.06
N ALA A 86 -8.55 -3.56 36.79
CA ALA A 86 -8.76 -2.75 35.59
C ALA A 86 -7.82 -1.54 35.57
N PHE A 87 -7.63 -0.86 36.71
CA PHE A 87 -6.65 0.23 36.81
C PHE A 87 -5.21 -0.22 36.57
N TRP A 88 -4.81 -1.39 37.10
CA TRP A 88 -3.49 -1.95 36.82
C TRP A 88 -3.31 -2.29 35.34
N CYS A 89 -4.34 -2.81 34.69
CA CYS A 89 -4.33 -3.05 33.24
C CYS A 89 -4.29 -1.75 32.43
N LYS A 90 -4.83 -0.64 32.97
CA LYS A 90 -4.76 0.70 32.34
C LYS A 90 -3.36 1.32 32.38
N GLY A 91 -2.51 0.86 33.28
CA GLY A 91 -1.09 1.20 33.36
C GLY A 91 -0.76 2.33 34.34
N SER A 92 0.50 2.79 34.28
CA SER A 92 1.20 3.54 35.32
C SER A 92 0.62 4.92 35.73
N GLY A 93 -0.45 5.40 35.11
CA GLY A 93 -1.10 6.67 35.46
C GLY A 93 -2.17 6.57 36.56
N PHE A 94 -2.65 5.36 36.86
CA PHE A 94 -3.86 5.16 37.66
C PHE A 94 -3.67 4.17 38.82
N ASN A 95 -2.51 4.19 39.47
CA ASN A 95 -2.17 3.27 40.56
C ASN A 95 -3.22 3.31 41.71
N PRO A 96 -4.00 2.23 41.95
CA PRO A 96 -5.02 2.18 43.00
C PRO A 96 -4.49 1.76 44.38
N GLY A 97 -3.16 1.75 44.57
CA GLY A 97 -2.45 1.36 45.80
C GLY A 97 -2.12 -0.13 45.88
N GLY A 98 -3.02 -1.00 45.44
CA GLY A 98 -2.82 -2.45 45.43
C GLY A 98 -3.99 -3.22 44.82
N LEU A 99 -3.99 -4.53 45.00
CA LEU A 99 -5.08 -5.43 44.63
C LEU A 99 -5.59 -6.06 45.94
N THR A 100 -6.41 -5.31 46.67
CA THR A 100 -6.81 -5.62 48.06
C THR A 100 -8.31 -5.86 48.21
N GLY A 101 -9.11 -5.51 47.20
CA GLY A 101 -10.57 -5.50 47.28
C GLY A 101 -11.15 -4.40 48.17
N ASN A 102 -10.31 -3.55 48.77
CA ASN A 102 -10.74 -2.41 49.56
C ASN A 102 -10.72 -1.12 48.73
N PHE A 103 -11.86 -0.43 48.64
CA PHE A 103 -11.95 0.89 48.02
C PHE A 103 -11.68 1.96 49.07
N PHE A 104 -10.41 2.21 49.38
CA PHE A 104 -9.96 3.29 50.25
C PHE A 104 -9.35 4.47 49.46
N GLU A 105 -8.60 5.32 50.14
CA GLU A 105 -8.04 6.58 49.61
C GLU A 105 -7.23 6.39 48.32
N SER A 106 -6.30 5.43 48.26
CA SER A 106 -5.51 5.22 47.04
C SER A 106 -6.35 4.81 45.82
N THR A 107 -7.40 4.01 46.02
CA THR A 107 -8.36 3.65 44.96
C THR A 107 -9.19 4.87 44.56
N GLU A 108 -9.68 5.65 45.53
CA GLU A 108 -10.41 6.90 45.29
C GLU A 108 -9.59 7.90 44.48
N ASP A 109 -8.31 8.07 44.83
CA ASP A 109 -7.39 8.95 44.11
C ASP A 109 -7.07 8.46 42.70
N ALA A 110 -7.02 7.13 42.48
CA ALA A 110 -6.92 6.57 41.13
C ALA A 110 -8.17 6.89 40.29
N VAL A 111 -9.36 6.78 40.87
CA VAL A 111 -10.62 7.16 40.21
C VAL A 111 -10.63 8.65 39.90
N LYS A 112 -10.26 9.52 40.83
CA LYS A 112 -10.18 10.98 40.60
C LYS A 112 -9.17 11.34 39.52
N ARG A 113 -8.01 10.67 39.49
CA ARG A 113 -7.02 10.81 38.41
C ARG A 113 -7.59 10.39 37.06
N PHE A 114 -8.33 9.29 37.00
CA PHE A 114 -9.00 8.84 35.79
C PHE A 114 -10.08 9.81 35.33
N GLN A 115 -10.95 10.27 36.23
CA GLN A 115 -11.98 11.27 35.93
C GLN A 115 -11.36 12.54 35.34
N ARG A 116 -10.26 13.05 35.92
CA ARG A 116 -9.45 14.15 35.36
C ARG A 116 -8.92 13.83 33.97
N ALA A 117 -8.31 12.66 33.83
CA ALA A 117 -7.66 12.28 32.58
C ALA A 117 -8.65 12.08 31.43
N ALA A 118 -9.86 11.60 31.73
CA ALA A 118 -10.98 11.49 30.81
C ALA A 118 -11.72 12.81 30.54
N GLY A 119 -11.36 13.90 31.23
CA GLY A 119 -11.99 15.21 31.04
C GLY A 119 -13.34 15.38 31.75
N LEU A 120 -13.71 14.49 32.67
CA LEU A 120 -15.01 14.55 33.34
C LEU A 120 -15.13 15.80 34.24
N ALA A 121 -16.30 16.46 34.17
CA ALA A 121 -16.61 17.61 35.01
C ALA A 121 -16.70 17.24 36.50
N LYS A 122 -17.23 16.05 36.82
CA LYS A 122 -17.27 15.52 38.18
C LYS A 122 -16.05 14.65 38.44
N GLN A 123 -15.31 14.98 39.49
CA GLN A 123 -14.07 14.32 39.91
C GLN A 123 -14.18 13.90 41.38
N ASP A 124 -15.31 13.28 41.72
CA ASP A 124 -15.74 12.94 43.08
C ASP A 124 -15.21 11.58 43.58
N GLY A 125 -14.48 10.83 42.75
CA GLY A 125 -14.01 9.50 43.09
C GLY A 125 -15.09 8.41 43.01
N VAL A 126 -16.27 8.70 42.45
CA VAL A 126 -17.33 7.71 42.23
C VAL A 126 -17.15 7.03 40.87
N VAL A 127 -17.18 5.70 40.85
CA VAL A 127 -17.09 4.89 39.63
C VAL A 127 -18.49 4.61 39.12
N THR A 128 -18.89 5.26 38.04
CA THR A 128 -20.15 4.99 37.33
C THR A 128 -19.99 3.80 36.38
N ALA A 129 -21.10 3.28 35.84
CA ALA A 129 -21.06 2.23 34.82
C ALA A 129 -20.21 2.65 33.61
N GLN A 130 -20.31 3.91 33.20
CA GLN A 130 -19.54 4.50 32.10
C GLN A 130 -18.03 4.53 32.38
N ILE A 131 -17.61 4.89 33.61
CA ILE A 131 -16.21 4.84 34.02
C ILE A 131 -15.72 3.39 34.03
N MET A 132 -16.51 2.47 34.59
CA MET A 132 -16.13 1.06 34.64
C MET A 132 -15.97 0.47 33.23
N LYS A 133 -16.90 0.78 32.33
CA LYS A 133 -16.85 0.42 30.90
C LYS A 133 -15.60 0.96 30.21
N ALA A 134 -15.20 2.19 30.54
CA ALA A 134 -13.99 2.81 30.01
C ALA A 134 -12.68 2.24 30.60
N LEU A 135 -12.73 1.68 31.81
CA LEU A 135 -11.60 0.97 32.43
C LEU A 135 -11.46 -0.46 31.87
N LEU A 136 -12.58 -1.12 31.59
CA LEU A 136 -12.65 -2.45 30.99
C LEU A 136 -12.53 -2.40 29.46
N ASN A 137 -11.59 -1.60 28.97
CA ASN A 137 -11.19 -1.52 27.57
C ASN A 137 -9.71 -1.11 27.45
N MET A 138 -9.13 -1.28 26.26
CA MET A 138 -7.73 -0.94 25.99
C MET A 138 -7.49 0.54 25.62
N SER A 139 -8.52 1.40 25.63
CA SER A 139 -8.40 2.82 25.27
C SER A 139 -7.40 3.56 26.17
N ALA A 140 -6.54 4.40 25.61
CA ALA A 140 -5.59 5.18 26.41
C ALA A 140 -6.23 6.48 26.92
N PHE A 141 -6.19 6.70 28.24
CA PHE A 141 -6.61 7.97 28.88
C PHE A 141 -5.39 8.77 29.34
N LYS A 142 -4.30 8.69 28.58
CA LYS A 142 -3.04 9.40 28.82
C LYS A 142 -2.47 9.80 27.47
N LEU A 143 -1.76 10.91 27.42
CA LEU A 143 -1.07 11.35 26.21
C LEU A 143 -0.08 10.26 25.76
N LEU A 144 -0.20 9.82 24.51
CA LEU A 144 0.76 8.91 23.89
C LEU A 144 2.00 9.65 23.41
N ARG A 145 3.08 8.92 23.13
CA ARG A 145 4.35 9.50 22.69
C ARG A 145 4.21 10.29 21.38
N ASN A 146 3.34 9.82 20.49
CA ASN A 146 2.98 10.47 19.23
C ASN A 146 1.69 11.32 19.34
N GLY A 147 1.19 11.53 20.56
CA GLY A 147 -0.03 12.31 20.80
C GLY A 147 0.24 13.81 20.91
N ASP A 148 -0.73 14.60 20.48
CA ASP A 148 -0.77 16.05 20.57
C ASP A 148 -1.60 16.51 21.79
N THR A 149 -1.09 17.49 22.53
CA THR A 149 -1.71 17.98 23.78
C THR A 149 -3.03 18.73 23.54
N LYS A 150 -3.17 19.45 22.44
CA LYS A 150 -4.40 20.14 22.02
C LYS A 150 -5.43 19.13 21.50
N ILE A 151 -5.03 18.09 20.75
CA ILE A 151 -5.94 16.97 20.41
C ILE A 151 -6.45 16.29 21.69
N ARG A 152 -5.58 16.07 22.67
CA ARG A 152 -6.00 15.53 23.96
C ARG A 152 -6.97 16.46 24.67
N GLN A 153 -6.74 17.77 24.63
CA GLN A 153 -7.68 18.77 25.17
C GLN A 153 -9.05 18.68 24.47
N ILE A 154 -9.08 18.54 23.14
CA ILE A 154 -10.31 18.32 22.36
C ILE A 154 -11.04 17.07 22.85
N GLN A 155 -10.33 15.93 22.94
CA GLN A 155 -10.90 14.67 23.40
C GLN A 155 -11.51 14.78 24.80
N GLN A 156 -10.80 15.44 25.73
CA GLN A 156 -11.26 15.70 27.08
C GLN A 156 -12.49 16.61 27.11
N ASN A 157 -12.49 17.67 26.31
CA ASN A 157 -13.64 18.58 26.20
C ASN A 157 -14.87 17.88 25.63
N LEU A 158 -14.68 17.02 24.62
CA LEU A 158 -15.76 16.24 24.03
C LEU A 158 -16.32 15.22 25.03
N ASN A 159 -15.46 14.50 25.76
CA ASN A 159 -15.89 13.63 26.85
C ASN A 159 -16.62 14.43 27.95
N ARG A 160 -16.16 15.62 28.30
CA ARG A 160 -16.81 16.44 29.34
C ARG A 160 -18.25 16.78 28.96
N ASP A 161 -18.43 17.24 27.73
CA ASP A 161 -19.65 17.94 27.30
C ASP A 161 -20.66 16.98 26.62
N TYR A 162 -20.20 15.90 26.00
CA TYR A 162 -21.02 15.08 25.09
C TYR A 162 -21.01 13.56 25.37
N ASN A 163 -20.41 13.09 26.48
CA ASN A 163 -20.28 11.66 26.76
C ASN A 163 -21.61 10.88 26.84
N ALA A 164 -22.75 11.56 27.03
CA ALA A 164 -24.07 10.93 27.00
C ALA A 164 -24.43 10.36 25.61
N TYR A 165 -23.74 10.79 24.54
CA TYR A 165 -24.00 10.37 23.17
C TYR A 165 -23.13 9.19 22.71
N PHE A 166 -21.91 9.07 23.24
CA PHE A 166 -20.95 8.08 22.75
C PHE A 166 -20.16 7.34 23.85
N GLY A 167 -20.42 7.62 25.12
CA GLY A 167 -19.60 7.09 26.23
C GLY A 167 -18.30 7.89 26.41
N LEU A 168 -17.27 7.25 26.94
CA LEU A 168 -15.94 7.86 27.09
C LEU A 168 -14.99 7.30 26.03
N MET A 169 -14.45 8.19 25.22
CA MET A 169 -13.43 7.85 24.22
C MET A 169 -12.01 8.10 24.77
N PRO A 170 -10.96 7.54 24.13
CA PRO A 170 -9.57 7.80 24.51
C PRO A 170 -9.26 9.30 24.65
N CYS A 171 -8.32 9.62 25.53
CA CYS A 171 -7.74 10.95 25.71
C CYS A 171 -6.22 10.84 25.52
N ASP A 172 -5.84 10.35 24.35
CA ASP A 172 -4.50 9.92 23.97
C ASP A 172 -3.72 10.94 23.12
N GLY A 173 -4.38 11.99 22.65
CA GLY A 173 -3.80 13.01 21.80
C GLY A 173 -3.70 12.61 20.33
N VAL A 174 -4.30 11.50 19.91
CA VAL A 174 -4.28 11.06 18.50
C VAL A 174 -5.64 11.33 17.88
N TYR A 175 -5.68 12.03 16.75
CA TYR A 175 -6.94 12.19 16.01
C TYR A 175 -7.32 10.84 15.40
N SER A 176 -8.38 10.23 15.93
CA SER A 176 -8.82 8.89 15.56
C SER A 176 -10.25 8.90 15.01
N ARG A 177 -10.69 7.73 14.51
CA ARG A 177 -12.10 7.48 14.18
C ARG A 177 -13.06 7.88 15.29
N GLU A 178 -12.75 7.53 16.54
CA GLU A 178 -13.56 7.84 17.72
C GLU A 178 -13.64 9.35 17.93
N THR A 179 -12.52 10.06 17.77
CA THR A 179 -12.48 11.52 17.89
C THR A 179 -13.33 12.19 16.80
N ASN A 180 -13.23 11.75 15.54
CA ASN A 180 -14.07 12.27 14.46
C ASN A 180 -15.56 11.98 14.71
N LYS A 181 -15.88 10.75 15.13
CA LYS A 181 -17.27 10.36 15.44
C LYS A 181 -17.83 11.19 16.60
N ALA A 182 -17.02 11.48 17.63
CA ALA A 182 -17.42 12.33 18.74
C ALA A 182 -17.67 13.79 18.32
N LEU A 183 -16.89 14.32 17.37
CA LEU A 183 -17.17 15.64 16.77
C LEU A 183 -18.52 15.66 16.05
N ILE A 184 -18.87 14.61 15.30
CA ILE A 184 -20.18 14.50 14.64
C ILE A 184 -21.30 14.36 15.67
N TYR A 185 -21.12 13.57 16.74
CA TYR A 185 -22.10 13.50 17.83
C TYR A 185 -22.29 14.84 18.52
N ALA A 186 -21.21 15.59 18.75
CA ALA A 186 -21.29 16.93 19.31
C ALA A 186 -22.08 17.87 18.39
N LEU A 187 -21.81 17.83 17.07
CA LEU A 187 -22.60 18.59 16.09
C LEU A 187 -24.08 18.21 16.14
N GLN A 188 -24.39 16.91 16.10
CA GLN A 188 -25.76 16.41 16.15
C GLN A 188 -26.49 16.80 17.45
N LYS A 189 -25.78 16.82 18.58
CA LYS A 189 -26.32 17.34 19.85
C LYS A 189 -26.74 18.80 19.72
N GLU A 190 -25.84 19.64 19.20
CA GLU A 190 -26.09 21.07 19.07
C GLU A 190 -27.16 21.38 18.00
N GLU A 191 -27.31 20.52 16.99
CA GLU A 191 -28.43 20.51 16.03
C GLU A 191 -29.78 20.06 16.66
N GLY A 192 -29.79 19.70 17.95
CA GLY A 192 -30.97 19.31 18.70
C GLY A 192 -31.39 17.85 18.53
N MET A 193 -30.50 16.95 18.08
CA MET A 193 -30.79 15.51 18.02
C MET A 193 -30.70 14.88 19.41
N SER A 194 -31.67 14.03 19.75
CA SER A 194 -31.62 13.20 20.96
C SER A 194 -30.56 12.10 20.84
N THR A 195 -30.18 11.50 21.96
CA THR A 195 -29.26 10.33 21.99
C THR A 195 -29.82 9.11 21.25
N SER A 196 -31.14 9.02 21.05
CA SER A 196 -31.80 7.96 20.27
C SER A 196 -31.78 8.20 18.76
N VAL A 197 -31.53 9.44 18.31
CA VAL A 197 -31.50 9.82 16.89
C VAL A 197 -30.08 10.02 16.39
N ALA A 198 -29.23 10.65 17.22
CA ALA A 198 -27.83 10.88 16.90
C ALA A 198 -27.09 9.55 16.73
N ASN A 199 -26.26 9.45 15.70
CA ASN A 199 -25.59 8.21 15.29
C ASN A 199 -24.10 8.40 14.97
N GLY A 200 -23.59 9.64 15.03
CA GLY A 200 -22.20 9.97 14.73
C GLY A 200 -21.86 9.89 13.24
N ASN A 201 -22.85 9.83 12.35
CA ASN A 201 -22.69 9.87 10.90
C ASN A 201 -23.21 11.19 10.33
N PHE A 202 -22.47 11.82 9.42
CA PHE A 202 -22.90 13.05 8.74
C PHE A 202 -23.89 12.76 7.60
N GLY A 203 -25.10 12.33 7.97
CA GLY A 203 -26.17 11.94 7.04
C GLY A 203 -27.12 13.09 6.65
N PRO A 204 -28.29 12.76 6.05
CA PRO A 204 -29.29 13.75 5.64
C PRO A 204 -29.80 14.63 6.78
N GLY A 205 -30.02 14.04 7.97
CA GLY A 205 -30.46 14.79 9.15
C GLY A 205 -29.47 15.87 9.57
N THR A 206 -28.18 15.52 9.67
CA THR A 206 -27.10 16.48 9.98
C THR A 206 -26.94 17.49 8.85
N THR A 207 -26.98 17.05 7.59
CA THR A 207 -26.93 17.96 6.42
C THR A 207 -28.03 19.02 6.47
N SER A 208 -29.27 18.65 6.81
CA SER A 208 -30.40 19.57 6.86
C SER A 208 -30.35 20.58 8.00
N LYS A 209 -29.64 20.28 9.09
CA LYS A 209 -29.56 21.10 10.31
C LYS A 209 -28.20 21.77 10.51
N CYS A 210 -27.21 21.45 9.69
CA CYS A 210 -25.87 21.97 9.79
C CYS A 210 -25.86 23.50 9.75
N PRO A 211 -25.23 24.17 10.72
CA PRO A 211 -25.24 25.63 10.77
C PRO A 211 -24.39 26.24 9.66
N THR A 212 -24.61 27.53 9.41
CA THR A 212 -23.58 28.38 8.78
C THR A 212 -23.04 29.31 9.86
N LEU A 213 -21.73 29.25 10.10
CA LEU A 213 -21.02 30.03 11.13
C LEU A 213 -20.14 31.09 10.46
N LYS A 214 -20.09 32.28 11.05
CA LYS A 214 -19.40 33.47 10.52
C LYS A 214 -18.92 34.38 11.67
N PRO A 215 -18.09 35.40 11.41
CA PRO A 215 -17.70 36.36 12.44
C PRO A 215 -18.90 36.95 13.19
N GLY A 216 -18.80 37.00 14.52
CA GLY A 216 -19.87 37.49 15.41
C GLY A 216 -20.98 36.48 15.72
N ASP A 217 -20.86 35.22 15.33
CA ASP A 217 -21.84 34.17 15.69
C ASP A 217 -21.87 33.94 17.20
N SER A 218 -23.07 33.99 17.80
CA SER A 218 -23.26 33.82 19.25
C SER A 218 -23.37 32.36 19.69
N ARG A 219 -23.39 31.40 18.75
CA ARG A 219 -23.58 29.97 19.06
C ARG A 219 -22.24 29.31 19.40
N THR A 220 -21.72 29.64 20.58
CA THR A 220 -20.36 29.29 21.02
C THR A 220 -20.02 27.80 20.92
N LYS A 221 -20.96 26.89 21.21
CA LYS A 221 -20.72 25.44 21.12
C LYS A 221 -20.50 24.95 19.68
N PHE A 222 -21.20 25.50 18.71
CA PHE A 222 -20.97 25.18 17.30
C PHE A 222 -19.62 25.73 16.81
N VAL A 223 -19.25 26.94 17.22
CA VAL A 223 -17.94 27.53 16.90
C VAL A 223 -16.81 26.71 17.52
N LEU A 224 -17.00 26.24 18.76
CA LEU A 224 -16.03 25.39 19.45
C LEU A 224 -15.82 24.04 18.73
N ILE A 225 -16.90 23.42 18.24
CA ILE A 225 -16.81 22.20 17.41
C ILE A 225 -16.06 22.49 16.10
N LEU A 226 -16.29 23.65 15.48
CA LEU A 226 -15.55 24.08 14.29
C LEU A 226 -14.06 24.25 14.58
N GLN A 227 -13.68 24.95 15.67
CA GLN A 227 -12.29 25.12 16.08
C GLN A 227 -11.59 23.76 16.29
N TYR A 228 -12.29 22.81 16.93
CA TYR A 228 -11.77 21.44 17.09
C TYR A 228 -11.58 20.72 15.76
N ALA A 229 -12.58 20.77 14.88
CA ALA A 229 -12.53 20.10 13.59
C ALA A 229 -11.43 20.68 12.68
N LEU A 230 -11.24 22.01 12.70
CA LEU A 230 -10.15 22.69 12.03
C LEU A 230 -8.78 22.24 12.55
N TYR A 231 -8.60 22.19 13.88
CA TYR A 231 -7.33 21.73 14.48
C TYR A 231 -7.03 20.27 14.12
N CYS A 232 -8.02 19.37 14.23
CA CYS A 232 -7.89 17.96 13.83
C CYS A 232 -7.49 17.78 12.35
N ASN A 233 -7.85 18.74 11.49
CA ASN A 233 -7.49 18.75 10.07
C ASN A 233 -6.22 19.55 9.75
N GLY A 234 -5.47 20.02 10.76
CA GLY A 234 -4.21 20.74 10.58
C GLY A 234 -4.33 22.25 10.34
N TYR A 235 -5.50 22.84 10.66
CA TYR A 235 -5.79 24.27 10.52
C TYR A 235 -6.02 24.90 11.89
N PRO A 236 -4.98 25.15 12.70
CA PRO A 236 -5.16 25.82 13.98
C PRO A 236 -5.83 27.18 13.81
N SER A 237 -6.72 27.50 14.73
CA SER A 237 -7.67 28.63 14.69
C SER A 237 -7.69 29.41 16.02
N GLY A 238 -6.55 29.44 16.71
CA GLY A 238 -6.42 30.08 18.02
C GLY A 238 -6.76 29.17 19.19
N GLU A 239 -7.23 29.78 20.28
CA GLU A 239 -7.68 29.07 21.48
C GLU A 239 -9.08 28.50 21.30
N PHE A 240 -9.39 27.43 22.06
CA PHE A 240 -10.68 26.77 22.01
C PHE A 240 -11.70 27.46 22.93
N ASP A 241 -12.12 28.67 22.56
CA ASP A 241 -12.98 29.54 23.35
C ASP A 241 -14.43 29.65 22.82
N GLY A 242 -14.69 29.12 21.63
CA GLY A 242 -16.00 29.20 20.96
C GLY A 242 -16.33 30.58 20.39
N VAL A 243 -15.32 31.42 20.15
CA VAL A 243 -15.47 32.74 19.52
C VAL A 243 -15.05 32.66 18.05
N TYR A 244 -15.91 33.14 17.15
CA TYR A 244 -15.60 33.18 15.72
C TYR A 244 -14.89 34.50 15.40
N ASP A 245 -13.59 34.52 15.66
CA ASP A 245 -12.73 35.68 15.44
C ASP A 245 -12.00 35.62 14.08
N ALA A 246 -11.04 36.54 13.89
CA ALA A 246 -10.24 36.62 12.68
C ALA A 246 -9.31 35.40 12.47
N GLU A 247 -8.89 34.72 13.55
CA GLU A 247 -8.06 33.51 13.46
C GLU A 247 -8.89 32.32 12.96
N VAL A 248 -10.14 32.19 13.44
CA VAL A 248 -11.11 31.19 12.94
C VAL A 248 -11.45 31.46 11.48
N GLU A 249 -11.79 32.70 11.11
CA GLU A 249 -12.09 33.08 9.72
C GLU A 249 -10.93 32.74 8.78
N SER A 250 -9.70 33.09 9.18
CA SER A 250 -8.48 32.78 8.43
C SER A 250 -8.23 31.28 8.30
N ALA A 251 -8.41 30.51 9.37
CA ALA A 251 -8.27 29.05 9.34
C ALA A 251 -9.29 28.39 8.41
N VAL A 252 -10.55 28.84 8.44
CA VAL A 252 -11.61 28.38 7.54
C VAL A 252 -11.26 28.69 6.09
N SER A 253 -10.83 29.92 5.79
CA SER A 253 -10.43 30.32 4.43
C SER A 253 -9.26 29.51 3.89
N ARG A 254 -8.25 29.22 4.74
CA ARG A 254 -7.11 28.34 4.37
C ARG A 254 -7.56 26.91 4.09
N PHE A 255 -8.42 26.33 4.93
CA PHE A 255 -8.96 25.00 4.71
C PHE A 255 -9.79 24.93 3.42
N GLN A 256 -10.67 25.91 3.21
CA GLN A 256 -11.48 26.02 1.99
C GLN A 256 -10.60 26.08 0.74
N SER A 257 -9.59 26.96 0.75
CA SER A 257 -8.62 27.09 -0.35
C SER A 257 -7.91 25.77 -0.63
N PHE A 258 -7.45 25.09 0.43
CA PHE A 258 -6.76 23.82 0.31
C PHE A 258 -7.64 22.69 -0.22
N MET A 259 -8.93 22.67 0.11
CA MET A 259 -9.92 21.69 -0.36
C MET A 259 -10.62 22.12 -1.67
N CYS A 260 -10.16 23.23 -2.29
CA CYS A 260 -10.76 23.82 -3.48
C CYS A 260 -12.26 24.15 -3.35
N LEU A 261 -12.69 24.51 -2.13
CA LEU A 261 -13.97 25.11 -1.85
C LEU A 261 -13.88 26.65 -2.00
N PRO A 262 -15.01 27.37 -2.16
CA PRO A 262 -15.00 28.82 -2.11
C PRO A 262 -14.41 29.34 -0.78
N ALA A 263 -13.27 30.04 -0.87
CA ALA A 263 -12.52 30.58 0.27
C ALA A 263 -13.17 31.87 0.80
N THR A 264 -14.30 31.69 1.48
CA THR A 264 -15.15 32.77 1.99
C THR A 264 -14.84 33.17 3.42
N GLY A 265 -14.09 32.32 4.16
CA GLY A 265 -13.95 32.49 5.61
C GLY A 265 -15.24 32.23 6.38
N ILE A 266 -16.30 31.74 5.73
CA ILE A 266 -17.58 31.38 6.34
C ILE A 266 -17.67 29.85 6.39
N ALA A 267 -17.89 29.28 7.57
CA ALA A 267 -18.04 27.84 7.73
C ALA A 267 -19.50 27.43 7.46
N ASN A 268 -19.82 27.20 6.19
CA ASN A 268 -21.10 26.67 5.73
C ASN A 268 -21.15 25.13 5.77
N MET A 269 -22.29 24.54 5.38
CA MET A 269 -22.50 23.09 5.37
C MET A 269 -21.40 22.34 4.60
N ALA A 270 -21.04 22.79 3.40
CA ALA A 270 -20.00 22.14 2.59
C ALA A 270 -18.63 22.15 3.30
N THR A 271 -18.30 23.25 3.98
CA THR A 271 -17.06 23.39 4.76
C THR A 271 -17.06 22.47 5.99
N ILE A 272 -18.12 22.51 6.80
CA ILE A 272 -18.24 21.71 8.02
C ILE A 272 -18.27 20.21 7.67
N LYS A 273 -18.97 19.83 6.59
CA LYS A 273 -19.03 18.45 6.14
C LYS A 273 -17.67 17.95 5.64
N ALA A 274 -16.92 18.76 4.89
CA ALA A 274 -15.57 18.39 4.43
C ALA A 274 -14.56 18.22 5.60
N LEU A 275 -14.78 18.89 6.74
CA LEU A 275 -13.96 18.71 7.94
C LEU A 275 -14.26 17.39 8.68
N LEU A 276 -15.50 16.90 8.59
CA LEU A 276 -16.01 15.80 9.44
C LEU A 276 -16.31 14.51 8.66
N SER A 277 -16.39 14.55 7.34
CA SER A 277 -16.70 13.42 6.46
C SER A 277 -15.77 13.46 5.26
N SER A 278 -15.15 12.32 4.94
CA SER A 278 -14.17 12.22 3.85
C SER A 278 -14.76 12.69 2.51
N SER A 279 -15.95 12.24 2.15
CA SER A 279 -16.61 12.62 0.89
C SER A 279 -17.13 14.06 0.84
N GLY A 280 -17.17 14.77 1.97
CA GLY A 280 -17.69 16.13 2.06
C GLY A 280 -19.11 16.27 1.52
N ASP A 281 -19.40 17.42 0.91
CA ASP A 281 -20.67 17.65 0.22
C ASP A 281 -20.64 17.02 -1.18
N THR A 282 -21.35 15.92 -1.36
CA THR A 282 -21.42 15.19 -2.64
C THR A 282 -22.11 15.98 -3.76
N SER A 283 -22.87 17.03 -3.42
CA SER A 283 -23.48 17.93 -4.40
C SER A 283 -22.50 18.96 -4.99
N ARG A 284 -21.31 19.16 -4.37
CA ARG A 284 -20.32 20.14 -4.82
C ARG A 284 -19.90 19.90 -6.27
N ALA A 285 -19.66 20.96 -7.04
CA ALA A 285 -19.18 20.83 -8.40
C ALA A 285 -17.79 20.16 -8.43
N ALA A 286 -17.50 19.44 -9.52
CA ALA A 286 -16.22 18.79 -9.77
C ALA A 286 -15.67 19.27 -11.13
N ALA A 287 -14.35 19.33 -11.25
CA ALA A 287 -13.67 19.67 -12.50
C ALA A 287 -12.87 18.49 -13.07
N ALA A 288 -12.78 17.40 -12.32
CA ALA A 288 -12.24 16.13 -12.77
C ALA A 288 -13.23 14.99 -12.47
N CYS A 289 -13.02 13.87 -13.12
CA CYS A 289 -13.77 12.63 -12.88
C CYS A 289 -12.90 11.46 -13.31
N ASP A 290 -13.25 10.26 -12.89
CA ASP A 290 -12.78 9.04 -13.52
C ASP A 290 -13.96 8.14 -13.92
N THR A 291 -13.67 7.19 -14.80
CA THR A 291 -14.66 6.23 -15.26
C THR A 291 -13.97 5.03 -15.84
N SER A 292 -14.57 3.84 -15.72
CA SER A 292 -14.11 2.63 -16.40
C SER A 292 -14.59 2.54 -17.86
N THR A 293 -15.52 3.41 -18.28
CA THR A 293 -16.09 3.38 -19.63
C THR A 293 -15.16 4.04 -20.64
N VAL A 294 -14.75 3.28 -21.66
CA VAL A 294 -14.03 3.80 -22.84
C VAL A 294 -14.88 4.91 -23.50
N LEU A 295 -14.31 6.10 -23.62
CA LEU A 295 -15.00 7.30 -24.07
C LEU A 295 -15.20 7.31 -25.59
N THR A 296 -16.38 7.76 -25.98
CA THR A 296 -16.76 8.10 -27.36
C THR A 296 -16.83 9.62 -27.49
N THR A 297 -16.94 10.14 -28.72
CA THR A 297 -17.12 11.58 -28.93
C THR A 297 -18.34 12.12 -28.19
N ALA A 298 -19.44 11.37 -28.18
CA ALA A 298 -20.67 11.77 -27.48
C ALA A 298 -20.45 11.87 -25.96
N THR A 299 -19.81 10.88 -25.34
CA THR A 299 -19.58 10.89 -23.89
C THR A 299 -18.49 11.90 -23.49
N ALA A 300 -17.44 12.07 -24.29
CA ALA A 300 -16.42 13.11 -24.06
C ALA A 300 -17.03 14.53 -24.13
N LYS A 301 -17.93 14.77 -25.10
CA LYS A 301 -18.69 16.03 -25.18
C LYS A 301 -19.63 16.22 -23.99
N THR A 302 -20.27 15.15 -23.50
CA THR A 302 -21.05 15.20 -22.26
C THR A 302 -20.19 15.67 -21.09
N LEU A 303 -18.99 15.10 -20.91
CA LEU A 303 -18.08 15.51 -19.84
C LEU A 303 -17.73 17.01 -19.95
N ARG A 304 -17.32 17.48 -21.13
CA ARG A 304 -17.01 18.90 -21.34
C ARG A 304 -18.17 19.83 -21.03
N ASN A 305 -19.35 19.52 -21.54
CA ASN A 305 -20.55 20.33 -21.33
C ASN A 305 -20.97 20.40 -19.85
N ASN A 306 -20.60 19.41 -19.04
CA ASN A 306 -20.83 19.39 -17.60
C ASN A 306 -19.67 19.98 -16.78
N GLY A 307 -18.70 20.63 -17.43
CA GLY A 307 -17.63 21.39 -16.77
C GLY A 307 -16.38 20.59 -16.43
N TYR A 308 -16.31 19.31 -16.81
CA TYR A 308 -15.13 18.48 -16.58
C TYR A 308 -13.97 18.88 -17.50
N LYS A 309 -12.77 18.91 -16.92
CA LYS A 309 -11.53 19.36 -17.57
C LYS A 309 -10.51 18.24 -17.71
N VAL A 310 -10.49 17.33 -16.74
CA VAL A 310 -9.54 16.22 -16.67
C VAL A 310 -10.31 14.93 -16.39
N VAL A 311 -9.98 13.85 -17.08
CA VAL A 311 -10.60 12.54 -16.87
C VAL A 311 -9.55 11.47 -16.53
N GLY A 312 -9.78 10.74 -15.45
CA GLY A 312 -9.02 9.57 -15.04
C GLY A 312 -9.43 8.38 -15.89
N ARG A 313 -8.45 7.74 -16.53
CA ARG A 313 -8.69 6.60 -17.43
C ARG A 313 -7.66 5.51 -17.23
N TYR A 314 -8.10 4.26 -17.44
CA TYR A 314 -7.29 3.09 -17.10
C TYR A 314 -6.31 2.73 -18.22
N LEU A 315 -5.06 2.46 -17.87
CA LEU A 315 -4.04 1.98 -18.81
C LEU A 315 -4.33 0.56 -19.31
N THR A 316 -4.91 -0.27 -18.45
CA THR A 316 -5.07 -1.72 -18.65
C THR A 316 -6.37 -2.23 -18.03
N GLY A 317 -6.66 -3.51 -18.29
CA GLY A 317 -7.65 -4.28 -17.54
C GLY A 317 -9.07 -4.26 -18.13
N ASN A 318 -9.95 -4.98 -17.45
CA ASN A 318 -11.35 -5.16 -17.81
C ASN A 318 -12.25 -4.90 -16.60
N VAL A 319 -13.51 -4.54 -16.84
CA VAL A 319 -14.59 -4.55 -15.85
C VAL A 319 -15.56 -5.67 -16.12
N ARG A 320 -16.10 -6.26 -15.06
CA ARG A 320 -17.18 -7.25 -15.15
C ARG A 320 -18.52 -6.54 -15.30
N THR A 321 -19.27 -6.88 -16.33
CA THR A 321 -20.62 -6.41 -16.58
C THR A 321 -21.60 -7.58 -16.59
N SER A 322 -22.90 -7.30 -16.60
CA SER A 322 -23.94 -8.32 -16.82
C SER A 322 -23.77 -9.10 -18.13
N SER A 323 -23.09 -8.51 -19.12
CA SER A 323 -22.85 -9.10 -20.44
C SER A 323 -21.46 -9.73 -20.59
N GLY A 324 -20.71 -9.86 -19.49
CA GLY A 324 -19.35 -10.41 -19.48
C GLY A 324 -18.28 -9.35 -19.22
N LEU A 325 -17.03 -9.67 -19.58
CA LEU A 325 -15.91 -8.75 -19.42
C LEU A 325 -15.94 -7.68 -20.52
N LYS A 326 -15.80 -6.41 -20.13
CA LYS A 326 -15.65 -5.27 -21.02
C LYS A 326 -14.32 -4.58 -20.74
N SER A 327 -13.57 -4.23 -21.78
CA SER A 327 -12.31 -3.50 -21.61
C SER A 327 -12.56 -2.12 -20.98
N LYS A 328 -11.71 -1.76 -20.01
CA LYS A 328 -11.60 -0.40 -19.47
C LYS A 328 -10.35 0.32 -19.97
N ALA A 329 -9.44 -0.41 -20.61
CA ALA A 329 -8.14 0.07 -21.08
C ALA A 329 -8.28 1.13 -22.17
N MET A 330 -7.48 2.19 -22.06
CA MET A 330 -7.42 3.25 -23.04
C MET A 330 -6.94 2.78 -24.40
N THR A 331 -7.41 3.46 -25.44
CA THR A 331 -6.95 3.27 -26.82
C THR A 331 -6.45 4.60 -27.42
N PRO A 332 -5.60 4.57 -28.47
CA PRO A 332 -5.20 5.78 -29.18
C PRO A 332 -6.39 6.57 -29.75
N ALA A 333 -7.43 5.87 -30.22
CA ALA A 333 -8.65 6.49 -30.74
C ALA A 333 -9.45 7.20 -29.64
N GLU A 334 -9.55 6.58 -28.46
CA GLU A 334 -10.14 7.23 -27.29
C GLU A 334 -9.35 8.48 -26.89
N LEU A 335 -8.02 8.39 -26.79
CA LEU A 335 -7.17 9.52 -26.42
C LEU A 335 -7.32 10.69 -27.41
N SER A 336 -7.34 10.42 -28.71
CA SER A 336 -7.64 11.43 -29.75
C SER A 336 -9.00 12.08 -29.52
N THR A 337 -10.03 11.28 -29.23
CA THR A 337 -11.38 11.77 -28.91
C THR A 337 -11.38 12.70 -27.70
N ILE A 338 -10.70 12.30 -26.62
CA ILE A 338 -10.61 13.10 -25.38
C ILE A 338 -9.94 14.45 -25.67
N PHE A 339 -8.80 14.45 -26.36
CA PHE A 339 -8.04 15.67 -26.63
C PHE A 339 -8.75 16.61 -27.61
N ASN A 340 -9.44 16.08 -28.62
CA ASN A 340 -10.22 16.88 -29.57
C ASN A 340 -11.38 17.63 -28.90
N GLU A 341 -11.96 17.07 -27.83
CA GLU A 341 -12.96 17.75 -27.02
C GLU A 341 -12.34 18.72 -25.97
N GLY A 342 -11.01 18.84 -25.92
CA GLY A 342 -10.30 19.72 -24.99
C GLY A 342 -10.28 19.23 -23.54
N LEU A 343 -10.49 17.92 -23.33
CA LEU A 343 -10.23 17.24 -22.06
C LEU A 343 -8.74 16.88 -21.94
N ARG A 344 -8.30 16.67 -20.70
CA ARG A 344 -6.97 16.13 -20.36
C ARG A 344 -7.13 14.79 -19.68
N VAL A 345 -6.08 13.97 -19.67
CA VAL A 345 -6.12 12.60 -19.10
C VAL A 345 -5.09 12.40 -18.01
N PHE A 346 -5.46 11.79 -16.89
CA PHE A 346 -4.48 11.18 -15.97
C PHE A 346 -4.61 9.64 -16.00
N PRO A 347 -3.50 8.91 -16.19
CA PRO A 347 -3.54 7.45 -16.31
C PRO A 347 -3.62 6.74 -14.95
N ILE A 348 -4.51 5.76 -14.87
CA ILE A 348 -4.74 4.90 -13.70
C ILE A 348 -4.29 3.47 -14.03
N TYR A 349 -3.58 2.82 -13.10
CA TYR A 349 -3.26 1.40 -13.15
C TYR A 349 -4.03 0.64 -12.07
N GLN A 350 -4.86 -0.33 -12.50
CA GLN A 350 -5.66 -1.17 -11.60
C GLN A 350 -6.06 -2.48 -12.30
N ASP A 351 -5.16 -3.46 -12.34
CA ASP A 351 -5.49 -4.85 -12.75
C ASP A 351 -5.88 -5.74 -11.55
N GLY A 352 -5.84 -5.17 -10.35
CA GLY A 352 -6.21 -5.80 -9.08
C GLY A 352 -6.25 -4.74 -7.98
N GLY A 353 -5.66 -5.02 -6.82
CA GLY A 353 -5.51 -4.04 -5.74
C GLY A 353 -6.75 -3.79 -4.90
N TYR A 354 -7.84 -4.54 -5.11
CA TYR A 354 -9.08 -4.47 -4.33
C TYR A 354 -9.12 -5.43 -3.12
N GLU A 355 -8.01 -6.11 -2.83
CA GLU A 355 -7.89 -7.04 -1.70
C GLU A 355 -6.45 -7.13 -1.18
N SER A 356 -6.29 -7.39 0.12
CA SER A 356 -5.00 -7.48 0.81
C SER A 356 -4.08 -8.60 0.31
N SER A 357 -4.66 -9.67 -0.27
CA SER A 357 -3.93 -10.81 -0.87
C SER A 357 -3.24 -10.45 -2.18
N TYR A 358 -3.61 -9.35 -2.82
CA TYR A 358 -2.97 -8.87 -4.03
C TYR A 358 -1.56 -8.33 -3.74
N PHE A 359 -1.37 -7.68 -2.60
CA PHE A 359 -0.12 -7.00 -2.24
C PHE A 359 0.87 -8.00 -1.63
N VAL A 360 1.55 -8.73 -2.51
CA VAL A 360 2.59 -9.72 -2.19
C VAL A 360 3.91 -9.32 -2.83
N GLU A 361 4.99 -9.98 -2.42
CA GLU A 361 6.34 -9.78 -2.98
C GLU A 361 6.34 -9.88 -4.51
N ASN A 362 7.04 -8.94 -5.15
CA ASN A 362 7.19 -8.75 -6.60
C ASN A 362 5.92 -8.30 -7.35
N GLN A 363 4.79 -8.09 -6.67
CA GLN A 363 3.59 -7.57 -7.32
C GLN A 363 3.79 -6.13 -7.79
N GLY A 364 4.45 -5.28 -6.99
CA GLY A 364 4.70 -3.88 -7.36
C GLY A 364 5.59 -3.76 -8.58
N THR A 365 6.61 -4.61 -8.69
CA THR A 365 7.46 -4.66 -9.87
C THR A 365 6.67 -5.09 -11.11
N THR A 366 5.84 -6.14 -11.00
CA THR A 366 5.02 -6.64 -12.11
C THR A 366 4.06 -5.56 -12.63
N ASP A 367 3.40 -4.86 -11.71
CA ASP A 367 2.44 -3.80 -11.99
C ASP A 367 3.13 -2.59 -12.63
N ALA A 368 4.32 -2.22 -12.13
CA ALA A 368 5.11 -1.14 -12.69
C ALA A 368 5.48 -1.39 -14.16
N TYR A 369 5.98 -2.59 -14.50
CA TYR A 369 6.26 -2.94 -15.90
C TYR A 369 5.01 -2.92 -16.76
N ALA A 370 3.88 -3.43 -16.27
CA ALA A 370 2.61 -3.41 -17.00
C ALA A 370 2.16 -1.97 -17.29
N ALA A 371 2.18 -1.10 -16.27
CA ALA A 371 1.75 0.28 -16.36
C ALA A 371 2.66 1.12 -17.27
N VAL A 372 3.99 1.02 -17.10
CA VAL A 372 4.96 1.78 -17.90
C VAL A 372 4.90 1.36 -19.37
N ASN A 373 4.83 0.06 -19.66
CA ASN A 373 4.72 -0.42 -21.03
C ASN A 373 3.43 0.05 -21.70
N ALA A 374 2.29 0.00 -20.99
CA ALA A 374 1.02 0.51 -21.51
C ALA A 374 1.07 2.03 -21.77
N ALA A 375 1.62 2.80 -20.82
CA ALA A 375 1.76 4.24 -20.96
C ALA A 375 2.69 4.64 -22.13
N GLN A 376 3.84 3.97 -22.27
CA GLN A 376 4.76 4.18 -23.40
C GLN A 376 4.12 3.82 -24.73
N GLY A 377 3.42 2.68 -24.81
CA GLY A 377 2.71 2.29 -26.03
C GLY A 377 1.68 3.34 -26.45
N LEU A 378 0.90 3.86 -25.50
CA LEU A 378 -0.09 4.92 -25.75
C LEU A 378 0.54 6.29 -26.05
N GLY A 379 1.86 6.43 -25.90
CA GLY A 379 2.61 7.64 -26.23
C GLY A 379 2.55 8.73 -25.16
N PHE A 380 2.33 8.38 -23.89
CA PHE A 380 2.35 9.37 -22.82
C PHE A 380 3.74 10.03 -22.69
N PRO A 381 3.80 11.36 -22.52
CA PRO A 381 5.08 12.06 -22.45
C PRO A 381 5.76 11.86 -21.08
N SER A 382 7.07 12.11 -21.06
CA SER A 382 7.85 12.24 -19.82
C SER A 382 7.20 13.27 -18.88
N GLY A 383 7.22 13.00 -17.58
CA GLY A 383 6.58 13.81 -16.54
C GLY A 383 5.14 13.42 -16.22
N THR A 384 4.51 12.53 -16.99
CA THR A 384 3.17 11.99 -16.70
C THR A 384 3.16 11.20 -15.40
N THR A 385 2.17 11.46 -14.53
CA THR A 385 1.94 10.69 -13.30
C THR A 385 1.05 9.48 -13.58
N ILE A 386 1.47 8.29 -13.16
CA ILE A 386 0.66 7.06 -13.22
C ILE A 386 0.15 6.75 -11.81
N TYR A 387 -1.17 6.67 -11.63
CA TYR A 387 -1.79 6.41 -10.33
C TYR A 387 -2.02 4.90 -10.12
N PHE A 388 -1.27 4.30 -9.20
CA PHE A 388 -1.42 2.89 -8.82
C PHE A 388 -2.50 2.73 -7.75
N ALA A 389 -3.50 1.90 -8.02
CA ALA A 389 -4.66 1.75 -7.17
C ALA A 389 -4.45 0.77 -6.00
N VAL A 390 -4.78 1.24 -4.80
CA VAL A 390 -4.96 0.47 -3.57
C VAL A 390 -6.40 0.66 -3.10
N ASP A 391 -7.29 -0.17 -3.63
CA ASP A 391 -8.74 0.03 -3.62
C ASP A 391 -9.46 -0.89 -2.62
N PHE A 392 -8.98 -0.89 -1.37
CA PHE A 392 -9.59 -1.66 -0.29
C PHE A 392 -9.35 -0.98 1.07
N ASP A 393 -10.07 -1.44 2.10
CA ASP A 393 -9.87 -0.95 3.46
C ASP A 393 -8.61 -1.54 4.11
N ALA A 394 -7.45 -0.97 3.76
CA ALA A 394 -6.17 -1.36 4.36
C ALA A 394 -6.05 -0.79 5.78
N TYR A 395 -5.82 -1.68 6.75
CA TYR A 395 -5.48 -1.28 8.10
C TYR A 395 -4.05 -0.73 8.18
N ASP A 396 -3.75 0.06 9.21
CA ASP A 396 -2.46 0.73 9.36
C ASP A 396 -1.25 -0.23 9.32
N TYR A 397 -1.39 -1.44 9.87
CA TYR A 397 -0.36 -2.47 9.79
C TYR A 397 -0.20 -2.99 8.35
N GLU A 398 -1.27 -3.13 7.57
CA GLU A 398 -1.19 -3.56 6.16
C GLU A 398 -0.55 -2.48 5.29
N VAL A 399 -0.78 -1.20 5.60
CA VAL A 399 -0.06 -0.11 4.92
C VAL A 399 1.44 -0.27 5.12
N THR A 400 1.87 -0.56 6.36
CA THR A 400 3.28 -0.74 6.70
C THR A 400 3.88 -2.02 6.10
N ASP A 401 3.19 -3.14 6.26
CA ASP A 401 3.73 -4.47 5.98
C ASP A 401 3.57 -4.89 4.50
N LYS A 402 2.65 -4.25 3.76
CA LYS A 402 2.33 -4.64 2.38
C LYS A 402 2.37 -3.49 1.39
N ILE A 403 1.73 -2.36 1.70
CA ILE A 403 1.58 -1.27 0.73
C ILE A 403 2.89 -0.48 0.54
N ILE A 404 3.61 -0.15 1.62
CA ILE A 404 4.91 0.50 1.51
C ILE A 404 5.93 -0.38 0.74
N PRO A 405 6.08 -1.68 1.04
CA PRO A 405 6.87 -2.59 0.21
C PRO A 405 6.46 -2.60 -1.27
N TYR A 406 5.16 -2.70 -1.57
CA TYR A 406 4.64 -2.64 -2.94
C TYR A 406 5.07 -1.35 -3.68
N PHE A 407 4.98 -0.18 -3.03
CA PHE A 407 5.43 1.07 -3.65
C PHE A 407 6.97 1.22 -3.75
N ASN A 408 7.74 0.60 -2.85
CA ASN A 408 9.20 0.50 -2.99
C ASN A 408 9.58 -0.31 -4.24
N GLU A 409 8.89 -1.42 -4.49
CA GLU A 409 9.06 -2.23 -5.69
C GLU A 409 8.73 -1.44 -6.97
N ILE A 410 7.61 -0.68 -6.97
CA ILE A 410 7.26 0.19 -8.10
C ILE A 410 8.37 1.23 -8.34
N ARG A 411 8.86 1.88 -7.28
CA ARG A 411 9.95 2.86 -7.38
C ARG A 411 11.20 2.26 -8.02
N ALA A 412 11.66 1.12 -7.53
CA ALA A 412 12.83 0.43 -8.06
C ALA A 412 12.65 0.06 -9.54
N ALA A 413 11.46 -0.41 -9.93
CA ALA A 413 11.13 -0.73 -11.32
C ALA A 413 11.12 0.51 -12.22
N PHE A 414 10.56 1.63 -11.75
CA PHE A 414 10.57 2.91 -12.48
C PHE A 414 12.00 3.41 -12.67
N ASP A 415 12.81 3.44 -11.61
CA ASP A 415 14.19 3.90 -11.69
C ASP A 415 14.99 3.09 -12.71
N LYS A 416 14.78 1.77 -12.74
CA LYS A 416 15.39 0.87 -13.71
C LYS A 416 14.94 1.16 -15.15
N MET A 417 13.64 1.17 -15.43
CA MET A 417 13.13 1.43 -16.79
C MET A 417 13.51 2.82 -17.33
N GLN A 418 13.60 3.81 -16.43
CA GLN A 418 13.96 5.19 -16.78
C GLN A 418 15.46 5.43 -16.91
N SER A 419 16.30 4.49 -16.45
CA SER A 419 17.75 4.50 -16.69
C SER A 419 18.10 4.16 -18.14
N ILE A 420 17.19 3.49 -18.85
CA ILE A 420 17.36 3.16 -20.26
C ILE A 420 17.34 4.47 -21.07
N PRO A 421 18.33 4.72 -21.94
CA PRO A 421 18.38 5.91 -22.79
C PRO A 421 17.07 6.13 -23.58
N ASN A 422 16.63 7.39 -23.64
CA ASN A 422 15.42 7.84 -24.33
C ASN A 422 14.08 7.30 -23.78
N SER A 423 14.07 6.61 -22.64
CA SER A 423 12.83 6.25 -21.95
C SER A 423 12.13 7.48 -21.34
N PRO A 424 10.79 7.61 -21.47
CA PRO A 424 10.00 8.56 -20.71
C PRO A 424 10.22 8.43 -19.19
N LYS A 425 10.35 9.56 -18.49
CA LYS A 425 10.48 9.61 -17.03
C LYS A 425 9.11 9.89 -16.41
N TYR A 426 8.36 8.84 -16.09
CA TYR A 426 7.06 8.96 -15.45
C TYR A 426 7.19 9.22 -13.94
N LYS A 427 6.12 9.75 -13.37
CA LYS A 427 5.98 9.93 -11.93
C LYS A 427 5.05 8.87 -11.36
N ILE A 428 5.26 8.51 -10.10
CA ILE A 428 4.41 7.55 -9.39
C ILE A 428 3.35 8.35 -8.63
N GLY A 429 2.08 8.04 -8.85
CA GLY A 429 0.96 8.47 -8.04
C GLY A 429 0.31 7.28 -7.34
N VAL A 430 -0.52 7.57 -6.35
CA VAL A 430 -1.30 6.54 -5.63
C VAL A 430 -2.77 6.89 -5.68
N TYR A 431 -3.61 5.89 -5.93
CA TYR A 431 -5.03 5.95 -5.60
C TYR A 431 -5.31 5.13 -4.35
N GLY A 432 -6.05 5.70 -3.39
CA GLY A 432 -6.49 4.97 -2.20
C GLY A 432 -6.91 5.87 -1.03
N PRO A 433 -7.23 5.28 0.13
CA PRO A 433 -7.60 6.02 1.34
C PRO A 433 -6.53 7.00 1.81
N ARG A 434 -6.94 8.01 2.58
CA ARG A 434 -6.07 9.09 3.08
C ARG A 434 -4.82 8.56 3.77
N ASN A 435 -4.92 7.53 4.63
CA ASN A 435 -3.75 6.96 5.32
C ASN A 435 -2.71 6.41 4.33
N ILE A 436 -3.13 5.64 3.32
CA ILE A 436 -2.23 5.12 2.28
C ILE A 436 -1.56 6.26 1.52
N CYS A 437 -2.36 7.26 1.12
CA CYS A 437 -1.87 8.43 0.40
C CYS A 437 -0.82 9.21 1.22
N ILE A 438 -1.10 9.50 2.49
CA ILE A 438 -0.19 10.19 3.40
C ILE A 438 1.09 9.37 3.58
N ARG A 439 0.97 8.08 3.94
CA ARG A 439 2.11 7.21 4.27
C ARG A 439 3.06 7.03 3.10
N THR A 440 2.54 6.87 1.88
CA THR A 440 3.37 6.73 0.67
C THR A 440 4.01 8.06 0.27
N ALA A 441 3.32 9.18 0.45
CA ALA A 441 3.88 10.51 0.20
C ALA A 441 4.99 10.87 1.20
N ASP A 442 4.76 10.64 2.50
CA ASP A 442 5.74 10.89 3.57
C ASP A 442 7.00 10.02 3.43
N ALA A 443 6.85 8.83 2.82
CA ALA A 443 7.97 7.95 2.46
C ALA A 443 8.71 8.38 1.18
N GLY A 444 8.27 9.43 0.48
CA GLY A 444 8.86 9.89 -0.79
C GLY A 444 8.57 8.97 -1.99
N LEU A 445 7.58 8.08 -1.87
CA LEU A 445 7.29 7.07 -2.89
C LEU A 445 6.30 7.57 -3.95
N THR A 446 5.52 8.61 -3.66
CA THR A 446 4.49 9.12 -4.57
C THR A 446 4.61 10.63 -4.74
N GLU A 447 4.47 11.11 -5.97
CA GLU A 447 4.41 12.54 -6.30
C GLU A 447 3.05 13.12 -5.88
N TYR A 448 1.96 12.47 -6.31
CA TYR A 448 0.59 12.94 -6.10
C TYR A 448 -0.33 11.84 -5.58
N SER A 449 -1.38 12.27 -4.88
CA SER A 449 -2.45 11.40 -4.40
C SER A 449 -3.75 11.62 -5.15
N PHE A 450 -4.39 10.53 -5.53
CA PHE A 450 -5.78 10.44 -5.96
C PHE A 450 -6.58 9.78 -4.82
N VAL A 451 -7.32 10.58 -4.05
CA VAL A 451 -7.82 10.14 -2.74
C VAL A 451 -9.19 9.47 -2.89
N ALA A 452 -9.37 8.28 -2.32
CA ALA A 452 -10.61 7.52 -2.35
C ALA A 452 -11.59 7.94 -1.23
N ASP A 453 -11.99 9.22 -1.20
CA ASP A 453 -12.75 9.81 -0.09
C ASP A 453 -14.23 9.43 -0.08
N MET A 454 -14.78 8.92 -1.19
CA MET A 454 -16.15 8.39 -1.26
C MET A 454 -16.34 7.13 -0.40
N SER A 455 -15.27 6.39 -0.13
CA SER A 455 -15.24 5.23 0.75
C SER A 455 -15.24 5.64 2.22
N THR A 456 -16.33 6.26 2.67
CA THR A 456 -16.47 6.85 4.02
C THR A 456 -16.36 5.83 5.16
N GLY A 457 -16.49 4.54 4.84
CA GLY A 457 -16.38 3.44 5.79
C GLY A 457 -14.96 2.91 5.99
N PHE A 458 -14.02 3.24 5.09
CA PHE A 458 -12.67 2.71 5.16
C PHE A 458 -11.91 3.33 6.33
N SER A 459 -11.26 2.48 7.11
CA SER A 459 -10.41 2.81 8.25
C SER A 459 -9.36 3.86 7.89
N GLY A 460 -8.77 3.79 6.70
CA GLY A 460 -7.80 4.76 6.19
C GLY A 460 -8.35 6.16 5.91
N ASN A 461 -9.67 6.38 5.96
CA ASN A 461 -10.32 7.69 5.83
C ASN A 461 -10.84 8.24 7.16
N LEU A 462 -10.80 7.44 8.24
CA LEU A 462 -11.41 7.78 9.53
C LEU A 462 -10.36 8.28 10.52
N GLY A 463 -10.34 9.60 10.75
CA GLY A 463 -9.33 10.24 11.61
C GLY A 463 -8.04 10.62 10.89
N TYR A 464 -8.07 10.65 9.55
CA TYR A 464 -6.95 11.08 8.72
C TYR A 464 -7.26 12.39 8.01
N THR A 465 -6.29 13.30 8.03
CA THR A 465 -6.35 14.55 7.27
C THR A 465 -6.22 14.28 5.78
N MET A 466 -6.60 15.24 4.95
CA MET A 466 -6.37 15.15 3.51
C MET A 466 -4.86 15.24 3.19
N PRO A 467 -4.28 14.35 2.37
CA PRO A 467 -2.85 14.36 2.05
C PRO A 467 -2.42 15.66 1.37
N LYS A 468 -1.28 16.22 1.78
CA LYS A 468 -0.81 17.53 1.27
C LYS A 468 -0.54 17.54 -0.23
N ASN A 469 -0.24 16.39 -0.83
CA ASN A 469 0.05 16.22 -2.26
C ASN A 469 -1.17 15.74 -3.08
N TRP A 470 -2.40 15.87 -2.56
CA TRP A 470 -3.60 15.48 -3.30
C TRP A 470 -3.76 16.26 -4.62
N ALA A 471 -3.91 15.53 -5.72
CA ALA A 471 -4.20 16.05 -7.05
C ALA A 471 -5.69 15.91 -7.38
N PHE A 472 -6.25 14.75 -7.02
CA PHE A 472 -7.63 14.36 -7.27
C PHE A 472 -8.23 13.79 -5.97
N ASP A 473 -9.53 13.98 -5.78
CA ASP A 473 -10.28 13.59 -4.58
C ASP A 473 -11.61 13.02 -5.03
N GLN A 474 -11.74 11.69 -5.07
CA GLN A 474 -12.93 10.97 -5.50
C GLN A 474 -13.97 10.96 -4.38
N PHE A 475 -15.15 11.52 -4.63
CA PHE A 475 -16.12 11.74 -3.54
C PHE A 475 -17.57 11.33 -3.83
N TYR A 476 -17.95 11.05 -5.08
CA TYR A 476 -19.33 10.69 -5.40
C TYR A 476 -19.49 10.01 -6.77
N GLU A 477 -20.18 8.87 -6.83
CA GLU A 477 -20.53 8.16 -8.07
C GLU A 477 -21.91 8.61 -8.57
N HIS A 478 -22.02 8.89 -9.88
CA HIS A 478 -23.32 9.09 -10.52
C HIS A 478 -23.26 8.93 -12.05
N SER A 479 -24.40 9.08 -12.72
CA SER A 479 -24.47 9.12 -14.19
C SER A 479 -24.92 10.49 -14.70
N ILE A 480 -24.37 10.90 -15.83
CA ILE A 480 -24.70 12.16 -16.51
C ILE A 480 -24.96 11.92 -18.00
N GLY A 481 -25.53 12.91 -18.68
CA GLY A 481 -25.83 12.86 -20.11
C GLY A 481 -27.11 12.10 -20.45
N THR A 482 -27.40 12.03 -21.75
CA THR A 482 -28.60 11.38 -22.31
C THR A 482 -28.25 10.61 -23.58
N GLY A 483 -29.03 9.56 -23.90
CA GLY A 483 -28.85 8.79 -25.13
C GLY A 483 -27.44 8.19 -25.26
N SER A 484 -26.80 8.39 -26.42
CA SER A 484 -25.41 7.95 -26.64
C SER A 484 -24.36 8.71 -25.82
N GLY A 485 -24.74 9.83 -25.22
CA GLY A 485 -23.89 10.61 -24.33
C GLY A 485 -24.02 10.23 -22.85
N THR A 486 -24.85 9.26 -22.49
CA THR A 486 -24.99 8.80 -21.10
C THR A 486 -23.72 8.10 -20.64
N ILE A 487 -23.20 8.48 -19.47
CA ILE A 487 -21.99 7.89 -18.90
C ILE A 487 -22.05 7.89 -17.36
N GLY A 488 -21.66 6.76 -16.76
CA GLY A 488 -21.38 6.65 -15.33
C GLY A 488 -19.95 7.11 -15.02
N ILE A 489 -19.82 7.95 -14.01
CA ILE A 489 -18.56 8.56 -13.58
C ILE A 489 -18.49 8.64 -12.06
N ASP A 490 -17.26 8.68 -11.56
CA ASP A 490 -16.96 9.16 -10.22
C ASP A 490 -16.52 10.62 -10.30
N LYS A 491 -17.02 11.45 -9.38
CA LYS A 491 -16.69 12.87 -9.30
C LYS A 491 -15.39 13.06 -8.53
N ASP A 492 -14.47 13.79 -9.15
CA ASP A 492 -13.20 14.14 -8.54
C ASP A 492 -13.07 15.65 -8.34
N ALA A 493 -12.88 16.05 -7.09
CA ALA A 493 -12.38 17.39 -6.82
C ALA A 493 -10.94 17.49 -7.36
N TYR A 494 -10.58 18.68 -7.83
CA TYR A 494 -9.37 18.87 -8.63
C TYR A 494 -8.51 20.00 -8.05
N SER A 495 -7.38 19.65 -7.45
CA SER A 495 -6.51 20.65 -6.80
C SER A 495 -5.69 21.48 -7.79
N GLY A 496 -5.60 21.03 -9.04
CA GLY A 496 -4.77 21.66 -10.04
C GLY A 496 -3.28 21.31 -9.95
N ARG A 497 -2.85 20.44 -9.02
CA ARG A 497 -1.44 20.02 -8.92
C ARG A 497 -1.00 19.21 -10.12
N ASP A 498 -1.68 18.12 -10.40
CA ASP A 498 -1.50 17.37 -11.63
C ASP A 498 -2.33 18.04 -12.74
N LYS A 499 -1.71 18.47 -13.84
CA LYS A 499 -2.48 19.06 -14.94
C LYS A 499 -3.17 18.00 -15.81
N GLY A 500 -2.83 16.73 -15.66
CA GLY A 500 -3.13 15.70 -16.64
C GLY A 500 -2.41 15.95 -17.97
N THR A 501 -2.41 14.95 -18.83
CA THR A 501 -1.81 14.97 -20.16
C THR A 501 -2.77 15.59 -21.17
N ALA A 502 -2.26 16.47 -22.03
CA ALA A 502 -3.04 17.16 -23.07
C ALA A 502 -2.95 16.52 -24.46
N SER A 503 -1.93 15.69 -24.67
CA SER A 503 -1.59 15.09 -25.95
C SER A 503 -0.66 13.91 -25.72
N VAL A 504 -0.68 12.95 -26.64
CA VAL A 504 0.20 11.78 -26.65
C VAL A 504 0.86 11.64 -28.02
N THR A 505 1.97 10.92 -28.09
CA THR A 505 2.72 10.64 -29.32
C THR A 505 2.95 9.13 -29.44
N PRO A 506 1.94 8.37 -29.89
CA PRO A 506 2.07 6.93 -30.03
C PRO A 506 2.98 6.59 -31.22
N SER A 507 3.63 5.43 -31.17
CA SER A 507 4.49 4.96 -32.26
C SER A 507 3.69 4.76 -33.55
N SER A 508 4.29 5.09 -34.69
CA SER A 508 3.75 4.76 -36.02
C SER A 508 3.80 3.26 -36.32
N ASP A 509 4.66 2.51 -35.62
CA ASP A 509 4.71 1.05 -35.63
C ASP A 509 4.66 0.52 -34.17
N PRO A 510 3.45 0.33 -33.61
CA PRO A 510 3.28 -0.12 -32.23
C PRO A 510 3.84 -1.53 -31.97
N VAL A 511 3.86 -2.40 -32.98
CA VAL A 511 4.36 -3.77 -32.86
C VAL A 511 5.88 -3.77 -32.74
N TYR A 512 6.56 -3.05 -33.63
CA TYR A 512 8.01 -2.87 -33.58
C TYR A 512 8.43 -2.25 -32.25
N ASP A 513 7.79 -1.15 -31.87
CA ASP A 513 8.09 -0.41 -30.64
C ASP A 513 7.88 -1.26 -29.38
N ALA A 514 6.81 -2.06 -29.30
CA ALA A 514 6.61 -3.00 -28.21
C ALA A 514 7.73 -4.06 -28.12
N ARG A 515 8.15 -4.64 -29.24
CA ARG A 515 9.25 -5.62 -29.28
C ARG A 515 10.58 -4.99 -28.88
N VAL A 516 10.90 -3.79 -29.38
CA VAL A 516 12.14 -3.08 -29.05
C VAL A 516 12.19 -2.73 -27.57
N ARG A 517 11.08 -2.28 -26.98
CA ARG A 517 11.01 -2.06 -25.53
C ARG A 517 11.25 -3.34 -24.75
N THR A 518 10.57 -4.44 -25.09
CA THR A 518 10.78 -5.73 -24.42
C THR A 518 12.23 -6.19 -24.53
N LEU A 519 12.83 -6.08 -25.72
CA LEU A 519 14.24 -6.38 -25.94
C LEU A 519 15.15 -5.51 -25.06
N ARG A 520 14.99 -4.19 -25.08
CA ARG A 520 15.81 -3.27 -24.27
C ARG A 520 15.65 -3.53 -22.78
N ASN A 521 14.44 -3.82 -22.30
CA ASN A 521 14.23 -4.23 -20.92
C ASN A 521 15.03 -5.51 -20.61
N ILE A 522 14.95 -6.55 -21.45
CA ILE A 522 15.75 -7.78 -21.30
C ILE A 522 17.25 -7.44 -21.23
N LEU A 523 17.78 -6.68 -22.18
CA LEU A 523 19.20 -6.35 -22.27
C LEU A 523 19.68 -5.50 -21.07
N ALA A 524 18.86 -4.57 -20.59
CA ALA A 524 19.17 -3.74 -19.42
C ALA A 524 19.30 -4.55 -18.12
N ASN A 525 18.70 -5.75 -18.06
CA ASN A 525 18.87 -6.65 -16.91
C ASN A 525 20.18 -7.44 -16.94
N ILE A 526 20.88 -7.49 -18.08
CA ILE A 526 22.11 -8.26 -18.26
C ILE A 526 23.30 -7.31 -18.05
N PRO A 527 24.08 -7.41 -16.95
CA PRO A 527 25.12 -6.44 -16.62
C PRO A 527 26.18 -6.23 -17.73
N ALA A 528 26.54 -7.29 -18.43
CA ALA A 528 27.48 -7.23 -19.55
C ALA A 528 26.97 -6.41 -20.75
N LEU A 529 25.65 -6.24 -20.89
CA LEU A 529 25.02 -5.56 -22.01
C LEU A 529 24.48 -4.18 -21.63
N SER A 530 24.10 -3.98 -20.37
CA SER A 530 23.56 -2.70 -19.89
C SER A 530 24.55 -1.53 -20.01
N SER A 531 25.85 -1.81 -20.10
CA SER A 531 26.91 -0.81 -20.31
C SER A 531 27.18 -0.48 -21.79
N ILE A 532 26.60 -1.21 -22.75
CA ILE A 532 26.81 -1.02 -24.20
C ILE A 532 25.74 -0.05 -24.73
N SER A 533 26.06 1.24 -24.77
CA SER A 533 25.11 2.32 -25.08
C SER A 533 24.44 2.19 -26.45
N GLU A 534 25.14 1.59 -27.42
CA GLU A 534 24.69 1.39 -28.80
C GLU A 534 23.44 0.50 -28.88
N LEU A 535 23.29 -0.45 -27.94
CA LEU A 535 22.13 -1.36 -27.87
C LEU A 535 20.83 -0.64 -27.51
N PHE A 536 20.93 0.54 -26.91
CA PHE A 536 19.77 1.31 -26.44
C PHE A 536 19.48 2.54 -27.30
N THR A 537 20.39 2.89 -28.22
CA THR A 537 20.31 4.10 -29.06
C THR A 537 20.14 3.79 -30.54
N THR A 538 20.56 2.61 -31.00
CA THR A 538 20.46 2.23 -32.42
C THR A 538 19.07 1.69 -32.77
N MET A 539 18.65 1.90 -34.01
CA MET A 539 17.48 1.23 -34.57
C MET A 539 17.77 -0.27 -34.69
N PHE A 540 16.92 -1.09 -34.09
CA PHE A 540 17.09 -2.54 -34.08
C PHE A 540 16.44 -3.18 -35.31
N ILE A 541 17.07 -4.16 -35.94
CA ILE A 541 16.47 -4.93 -37.04
C ILE A 541 16.25 -6.37 -36.55
N PHE A 542 14.99 -6.78 -36.47
CA PHE A 542 14.63 -8.15 -36.08
C PHE A 542 15.04 -9.18 -37.14
N ASP A 543 15.11 -10.46 -36.75
CA ASP A 543 15.53 -11.59 -37.59
C ASP A 543 16.99 -11.48 -38.08
N LYS A 544 17.83 -10.79 -37.31
CA LYS A 544 19.28 -10.67 -37.54
C LYS A 544 20.08 -11.12 -36.33
N THR A 545 21.32 -11.51 -36.63
CA THR A 545 22.37 -11.75 -35.64
C THR A 545 23.43 -10.68 -35.79
N GLU A 546 23.74 -9.99 -34.70
CA GLU A 546 24.75 -8.93 -34.64
C GLU A 546 25.80 -9.25 -33.58
N THR A 547 27.06 -8.98 -33.87
CA THR A 547 28.13 -9.01 -32.85
C THR A 547 28.11 -7.68 -32.11
N VAL A 548 27.63 -7.71 -30.87
CA VAL A 548 27.41 -6.50 -30.04
C VAL A 548 28.63 -6.16 -29.18
N TYR A 549 29.50 -7.15 -28.97
CA TYR A 549 30.80 -6.96 -28.34
C TYR A 549 31.80 -7.89 -28.99
N LYS A 550 32.99 -7.37 -29.26
CA LYS A 550 34.07 -8.14 -29.89
C LYS A 550 35.38 -7.84 -29.18
N SER A 551 36.05 -8.90 -28.75
CA SER A 551 37.37 -8.80 -28.14
C SER A 551 38.25 -9.98 -28.57
N LEU A 552 39.50 -9.98 -28.09
CA LEU A 552 40.42 -11.11 -28.33
C LEU A 552 39.93 -12.40 -27.69
N TYR A 553 39.16 -12.33 -26.60
CA TYR A 553 38.81 -13.48 -25.76
C TYR A 553 37.32 -13.83 -25.79
N LEU A 554 36.46 -12.83 -25.97
CA LEU A 554 35.01 -12.96 -25.94
C LEU A 554 34.39 -12.20 -27.10
N ASP A 555 33.49 -12.86 -27.82
CA ASP A 555 32.49 -12.20 -28.63
C ASP A 555 31.12 -12.36 -27.96
N ILE A 556 30.32 -11.31 -27.96
CA ILE A 556 28.90 -11.41 -27.60
C ILE A 556 28.11 -11.16 -28.86
N THR A 557 27.24 -12.10 -29.21
CA THR A 557 26.26 -11.92 -30.28
C THR A 557 24.86 -11.82 -29.71
N LEU A 558 24.06 -10.96 -30.33
CA LEU A 558 22.64 -10.84 -30.09
C LEU A 558 21.92 -11.27 -31.38
N SER A 559 21.09 -12.30 -31.27
CA SER A 559 20.20 -12.74 -32.33
C SER A 559 18.76 -12.54 -31.89
N THR A 560 17.89 -12.13 -32.80
CA THR A 560 16.44 -12.11 -32.53
C THR A 560 15.70 -12.88 -33.60
N SER A 561 14.56 -13.45 -33.25
CA SER A 561 13.67 -14.09 -34.21
C SER A 561 12.21 -13.76 -33.93
N LEU A 562 11.45 -13.51 -34.99
CA LEU A 562 10.00 -13.34 -34.98
C LEU A 562 9.27 -14.65 -35.30
N VAL A 563 9.98 -15.65 -35.84
CA VAL A 563 9.46 -16.98 -36.14
C VAL A 563 10.35 -18.02 -35.47
N PHE A 564 9.86 -18.61 -34.39
CA PHE A 564 10.63 -19.53 -33.57
C PHE A 564 9.78 -20.66 -33.02
N LYS A 565 10.43 -21.79 -32.71
CA LYS A 565 9.80 -22.92 -32.04
C LYS A 565 9.88 -22.70 -30.53
N LYS A 566 8.72 -22.66 -29.87
CA LYS A 566 8.63 -22.58 -28.40
C LYS A 566 9.19 -23.86 -27.78
N PRO A 567 10.01 -23.79 -26.72
CA PRO A 567 10.50 -24.97 -26.03
C PRO A 567 9.36 -25.67 -25.27
N SER A 568 9.53 -26.97 -24.99
CA SER A 568 8.64 -27.69 -24.06
C SER A 568 9.01 -27.32 -22.63
N GLU A 569 8.06 -27.36 -21.69
CA GLU A 569 8.37 -27.22 -20.25
C GLU A 569 9.35 -28.29 -19.75
N THR A 570 9.41 -29.44 -20.43
CA THR A 570 10.33 -30.55 -20.14
C THR A 570 11.65 -30.48 -20.90
N SER A 571 11.85 -29.47 -21.75
CA SER A 571 13.10 -29.34 -22.51
C SER A 571 14.26 -29.02 -21.55
N PRO A 572 15.39 -29.76 -21.64
CA PRO A 572 16.58 -29.44 -20.85
C PRO A 572 16.99 -27.97 -21.02
N GLY A 573 17.41 -27.33 -19.94
CA GLY A 573 17.82 -25.93 -19.89
C GLY A 573 16.68 -24.91 -19.93
N THR A 574 15.40 -25.33 -19.84
CA THR A 574 14.24 -24.45 -19.99
C THR A 574 13.61 -24.07 -18.65
N LEU A 575 13.34 -22.78 -18.45
CA LEU A 575 12.57 -22.21 -17.35
C LEU A 575 11.33 -21.53 -17.90
N GLN A 576 10.15 -21.88 -17.39
CA GLN A 576 8.91 -21.17 -17.73
C GLN A 576 8.86 -19.83 -17.00
N VAL A 577 8.34 -18.80 -17.67
CA VAL A 577 8.02 -17.51 -17.06
C VAL A 577 6.52 -17.27 -17.19
N LYS A 578 5.85 -17.01 -16.06
CA LYS A 578 4.41 -16.71 -16.02
C LYS A 578 4.15 -15.51 -15.12
N ASN A 579 3.49 -14.49 -15.67
CA ASN A 579 3.22 -13.23 -14.99
C ASN A 579 4.45 -12.61 -14.32
N GLY A 580 5.61 -12.70 -14.96
CA GLY A 580 6.88 -12.18 -14.45
C GLY A 580 7.63 -13.13 -13.52
N LYS A 581 6.99 -14.20 -13.04
CA LYS A 581 7.58 -15.18 -12.13
C LYS A 581 8.24 -16.31 -12.93
N VAL A 582 9.51 -16.57 -12.62
CA VAL A 582 10.25 -17.72 -13.16
C VAL A 582 9.81 -18.97 -12.39
N GLY A 583 9.49 -20.04 -13.10
CA GLY A 583 8.87 -21.25 -12.55
C GLY A 583 9.78 -22.13 -11.68
N ALA A 584 11.05 -21.79 -11.53
CA ALA A 584 11.98 -22.45 -10.61
C ALA A 584 12.99 -21.42 -10.08
N SER A 585 13.31 -21.53 -8.78
CA SER A 585 14.39 -20.78 -8.14
C SER A 585 15.74 -21.31 -8.59
N ILE A 586 16.78 -20.46 -8.51
CA ILE A 586 18.15 -20.90 -8.81
C ILE A 586 18.57 -22.09 -7.95
N THR A 587 18.06 -22.18 -6.72
CA THR A 587 18.38 -23.28 -5.79
C THR A 587 17.74 -24.60 -6.16
N GLU A 588 16.49 -24.57 -6.66
CA GLU A 588 15.82 -25.77 -7.18
C GLU A 588 16.53 -26.26 -8.45
N VAL A 589 17.00 -25.31 -9.26
CA VAL A 589 17.78 -25.55 -10.46
C VAL A 589 19.23 -25.96 -10.15
N LEU A 590 19.76 -25.76 -8.95
CA LEU A 590 21.14 -26.20 -8.61
C LEU A 590 21.22 -27.60 -8.02
N GLY A 591 20.15 -28.06 -7.35
CA GLY A 591 20.17 -29.31 -6.59
C GLY A 591 21.41 -29.43 -5.69
N ASN A 592 22.16 -30.52 -5.84
CA ASN A 592 23.35 -30.82 -5.04
C ASN A 592 24.57 -29.93 -5.35
N SER A 593 24.61 -29.29 -6.53
CA SER A 593 25.70 -28.40 -6.94
C SER A 593 25.63 -27.02 -6.28
N LYS A 594 24.58 -26.75 -5.49
CA LYS A 594 24.43 -25.53 -4.67
C LYS A 594 25.61 -25.32 -3.71
N THR A 595 26.26 -26.39 -3.27
CA THR A 595 27.39 -26.35 -2.33
C THR A 595 28.66 -25.73 -2.93
N SER A 596 28.76 -25.63 -4.26
CA SER A 596 29.90 -25.06 -4.98
C SER A 596 29.82 -23.55 -5.21
N LEU A 597 28.74 -22.89 -4.76
CA LEU A 597 28.51 -21.46 -4.92
C LEU A 597 28.35 -20.77 -3.57
N SER A 598 28.90 -19.56 -3.44
CA SER A 598 28.64 -18.70 -2.29
C SER A 598 27.19 -18.19 -2.29
N SER A 599 26.70 -17.83 -1.11
CA SER A 599 25.34 -17.29 -0.96
C SER A 599 25.11 -16.00 -1.75
N SER A 600 26.14 -15.17 -1.91
CA SER A 600 26.07 -13.92 -2.70
C SER A 600 25.92 -14.18 -4.19
N GLN A 601 26.60 -15.21 -4.72
CA GLN A 601 26.45 -15.62 -6.13
C GLN A 601 25.05 -16.18 -6.40
N ILE A 602 24.56 -17.07 -5.54
CA ILE A 602 23.21 -17.62 -5.63
C ILE A 602 22.19 -16.48 -5.65
N HIS A 603 22.34 -15.50 -4.75
CA HIS A 603 21.46 -14.33 -4.71
C HIS A 603 21.53 -13.49 -5.99
N SER A 604 22.73 -13.21 -6.51
CA SER A 604 22.90 -12.44 -7.75
C SER A 604 22.26 -13.12 -8.97
N TYR A 605 22.31 -14.45 -9.04
CA TYR A 605 21.72 -15.24 -10.13
C TYR A 605 20.20 -15.28 -10.06
N ASP A 606 19.67 -15.47 -8.86
CA ASP A 606 18.23 -15.45 -8.61
C ASP A 606 17.64 -14.08 -9.00
N GLU A 607 18.32 -13.00 -8.60
CA GLU A 607 17.97 -11.63 -9.00
C GLU A 607 18.00 -11.43 -10.52
N LEU A 608 19.04 -11.92 -11.22
CA LEU A 608 19.11 -11.82 -12.68
C LEU A 608 17.92 -12.52 -13.35
N LEU A 609 17.61 -13.75 -12.95
CA LEU A 609 16.47 -14.51 -13.50
C LEU A 609 15.13 -13.84 -13.21
N LYS A 610 14.91 -13.39 -11.97
CA LYS A 610 13.70 -12.65 -11.59
C LYS A 610 13.51 -11.41 -12.45
N ASN A 611 14.57 -10.61 -12.60
CA ASN A 611 14.56 -9.38 -13.38
C ASN A 611 14.27 -9.60 -14.87
N ILE A 612 14.85 -10.65 -15.47
CA ILE A 612 14.52 -11.07 -16.84
C ILE A 612 13.06 -11.54 -16.92
N GLY A 613 12.62 -12.36 -15.96
CA GLY A 613 11.24 -12.86 -15.88
C GLY A 613 10.22 -11.72 -15.90
N LEU A 614 10.43 -10.69 -15.08
CA LEU A 614 9.60 -9.49 -15.02
C LEU A 614 9.50 -8.73 -16.35
N SER A 615 10.60 -8.68 -17.12
CA SER A 615 10.64 -8.02 -18.43
C SER A 615 9.93 -8.81 -19.52
N VAL A 616 9.96 -10.14 -19.44
CA VAL A 616 9.32 -11.06 -20.39
C VAL A 616 7.82 -11.22 -20.13
N ARG A 617 7.43 -11.16 -18.84
CA ARG A 617 6.10 -11.48 -18.30
C ARG A 617 5.63 -12.91 -18.56
N ASN A 618 5.50 -13.32 -19.82
CA ASN A 618 5.02 -14.65 -20.20
C ASN A 618 5.88 -15.24 -21.32
N GLY A 619 6.46 -16.42 -21.06
CA GLY A 619 7.29 -17.11 -22.04
C GLY A 619 8.27 -18.07 -21.40
N TYR A 620 9.49 -18.13 -21.95
CA TYR A 620 10.50 -19.10 -21.53
C TYR A 620 11.89 -18.48 -21.53
N ILE A 621 12.75 -19.00 -20.66
CA ILE A 621 14.19 -18.77 -20.69
C ILE A 621 14.83 -20.13 -20.97
N LEU A 622 15.54 -20.23 -22.08
CA LEU A 622 16.31 -21.41 -22.47
C LEU A 622 17.79 -21.09 -22.39
N VAL A 623 18.54 -21.99 -21.79
CA VAL A 623 19.98 -21.87 -21.66
C VAL A 623 20.64 -23.07 -22.34
N ASN A 624 21.61 -22.79 -23.21
CA ASN A 624 22.40 -23.81 -23.91
C ASN A 624 23.90 -23.55 -23.75
N VAL A 625 24.68 -24.63 -23.60
CA VAL A 625 26.14 -24.63 -23.73
C VAL A 625 26.49 -25.44 -24.97
N SER A 626 27.31 -24.89 -25.85
CA SER A 626 27.72 -25.54 -27.10
C SER A 626 29.24 -25.42 -27.26
N PRO A 627 30.00 -26.45 -26.85
CA PRO A 627 31.44 -26.47 -27.08
C PRO A 627 31.77 -26.71 -28.55
N SER A 628 32.85 -26.10 -29.04
CA SER A 628 33.40 -26.30 -30.37
C SER A 628 34.94 -26.33 -30.35
N VAL A 629 35.55 -26.62 -31.49
CA VAL A 629 37.02 -26.63 -31.64
C VAL A 629 37.64 -25.24 -31.43
N GLU A 630 36.87 -24.17 -31.60
CA GLU A 630 37.33 -22.77 -31.60
C GLU A 630 36.77 -21.93 -30.45
N SER A 631 35.74 -22.41 -29.76
CA SER A 631 35.07 -21.67 -28.70
C SER A 631 34.21 -22.52 -27.78
N LEU A 632 33.86 -21.96 -26.63
CA LEU A 632 32.74 -22.38 -25.82
C LEU A 632 31.63 -21.34 -25.92
N ASP A 633 30.48 -21.72 -26.49
CA ASP A 633 29.36 -20.82 -26.70
C ASP A 633 28.31 -21.04 -25.61
N LEU A 634 28.00 -19.99 -24.87
CA LEU A 634 26.96 -19.97 -23.84
C LEU A 634 25.80 -19.11 -24.35
N SER A 635 24.65 -19.72 -24.60
CA SER A 635 23.50 -19.05 -25.19
C SER A 635 22.35 -18.96 -24.21
N LEU A 636 21.89 -17.74 -23.95
CA LEU A 636 20.67 -17.41 -23.22
C LEU A 636 19.60 -16.99 -24.24
N THR A 637 18.63 -17.86 -24.50
CA THR A 637 17.50 -17.59 -25.38
C THR A 637 16.25 -17.27 -24.56
N ILE A 638 15.73 -16.07 -24.75
CA ILE A 638 14.55 -15.57 -24.04
C ILE A 638 13.40 -15.50 -25.04
N PHE A 639 12.35 -16.25 -24.76
CA PHE A 639 11.12 -16.29 -25.55
C PHE A 639 10.08 -15.42 -24.87
N SER A 640 9.66 -14.34 -25.54
CA SER A 640 8.57 -13.46 -25.09
C SER A 640 7.33 -13.76 -25.93
N ASN A 641 6.41 -14.55 -25.38
CA ASN A 641 5.31 -15.16 -26.16
C ASN A 641 4.05 -14.30 -26.19
N GLU A 642 3.91 -13.37 -25.26
CA GLU A 642 2.74 -12.49 -25.16
C GLU A 642 3.17 -11.07 -24.81
N ILE A 643 3.80 -10.38 -25.76
CA ILE A 643 4.14 -8.97 -25.63
C ILE A 643 2.88 -8.15 -25.92
N PRO A 644 2.35 -7.38 -24.95
CA PRO A 644 1.22 -6.52 -25.19
C PRO A 644 1.60 -5.39 -26.15
N VAL A 645 0.80 -5.24 -27.21
CA VAL A 645 0.81 -4.06 -28.07
C VAL A 645 -0.41 -3.23 -27.69
N VAL A 646 -0.38 -1.92 -27.93
CA VAL A 646 -1.54 -1.06 -27.68
C VAL A 646 -2.78 -1.59 -28.39
N GLY A 647 -3.90 -1.63 -27.66
CA GLY A 647 -5.12 -2.32 -28.07
C GLY A 647 -5.12 -3.80 -27.63
N ASP A 648 -6.05 -4.61 -28.15
CA ASP A 648 -6.11 -6.04 -27.82
C ASP A 648 -5.13 -6.89 -28.65
N THR A 649 -4.11 -6.26 -29.24
CA THR A 649 -3.11 -6.92 -30.09
C THR A 649 -1.95 -7.42 -29.23
N LYS A 650 -1.48 -8.63 -29.53
CA LYS A 650 -0.27 -9.20 -28.92
C LYS A 650 0.75 -9.51 -30.02
N THR A 651 2.01 -9.50 -29.63
CA THR A 651 3.12 -9.94 -30.48
C THR A 651 4.06 -10.85 -29.71
N GLU A 652 5.00 -11.45 -30.42
CA GLU A 652 6.01 -12.34 -29.85
C GLU A 652 7.37 -12.11 -30.50
N MET A 653 8.43 -12.50 -29.78
CA MET A 653 9.81 -12.56 -30.27
C MET A 653 10.64 -13.50 -29.40
N SER A 654 11.73 -14.02 -29.95
CA SER A 654 12.84 -14.55 -29.17
C SER A 654 14.07 -13.66 -29.29
N ALA A 655 14.89 -13.63 -28.23
CA ALA A 655 16.20 -13.00 -28.22
C ALA A 655 17.23 -14.00 -27.67
N THR A 656 18.23 -14.33 -28.47
CA THR A 656 19.36 -15.18 -28.08
C THR A 656 20.59 -14.32 -27.89
N ILE A 657 21.11 -14.31 -26.67
CA ILE A 657 22.40 -13.72 -26.32
C ILE A 657 23.40 -14.85 -26.24
N THR A 658 24.41 -14.86 -27.11
CA THR A 658 25.48 -15.86 -27.08
C THR A 658 26.80 -15.23 -26.67
N PHE A 659 27.37 -15.72 -25.57
CA PHE A 659 28.72 -15.43 -25.11
C PHE A 659 29.66 -16.49 -25.70
N LYS A 660 30.43 -16.10 -26.71
CA LYS A 660 31.39 -16.95 -27.43
C LYS A 660 32.79 -16.76 -26.87
N ILE A 661 33.23 -17.68 -26.02
CA ILE A 661 34.54 -17.66 -25.36
C ILE A 661 35.56 -18.34 -26.28
N LYS A 662 36.57 -17.62 -26.77
CA LYS A 662 37.49 -18.08 -27.83
C LYS A 662 38.65 -18.97 -27.33
N LYS A 663 39.12 -19.85 -28.21
CA LYS A 663 40.12 -20.93 -27.99
C LYS A 663 41.44 -20.55 -27.31
N LEU A 664 41.92 -19.30 -27.42
CA LEU A 664 43.26 -18.90 -26.95
C LEU A 664 43.53 -19.19 -25.46
N TYR A 665 42.51 -19.58 -24.69
CA TYR A 665 42.64 -20.06 -23.31
C TYR A 665 41.86 -21.34 -22.96
N VAL A 666 41.27 -22.02 -23.95
CA VAL A 666 40.62 -23.33 -23.74
C VAL A 666 41.66 -24.46 -23.70
N SER A 667 42.77 -24.34 -24.45
CA SER A 667 44.04 -25.09 -24.29
C SER A 667 45.04 -24.66 -25.40
N PRO A 668 46.22 -24.09 -25.10
CA PRO A 668 47.18 -23.67 -26.14
C PRO A 668 47.86 -24.83 -26.91
N SER A 669 47.71 -26.09 -26.47
CA SER A 669 48.65 -27.17 -26.85
C SER A 669 48.04 -28.52 -27.29
N LYS A 670 46.72 -28.67 -27.51
CA LYS A 670 46.15 -29.93 -28.06
C LYS A 670 45.07 -29.75 -29.15
N PRO A 671 45.05 -30.58 -30.22
CA PRO A 671 43.96 -30.60 -31.20
C PRO A 671 42.72 -31.31 -30.64
N VAL A 672 41.52 -30.81 -30.96
CA VAL A 672 40.22 -31.33 -30.49
C VAL A 672 39.59 -32.18 -31.59
N VAL A 673 39.40 -33.48 -31.36
CA VAL A 673 38.60 -34.37 -32.22
C VAL A 673 37.68 -35.23 -31.33
N ALA A 674 36.37 -35.09 -31.56
CA ALA A 674 35.24 -35.92 -31.09
C ALA A 674 34.90 -35.94 -29.57
N PRO A 675 33.61 -36.18 -29.23
CA PRO A 675 32.98 -35.67 -28.02
C PRO A 675 32.82 -36.75 -26.95
N GLU A 676 33.77 -36.91 -26.04
CA GLU A 676 33.52 -37.67 -24.80
C GLU A 676 34.60 -37.46 -23.71
N GLU A 677 35.76 -36.88 -24.04
CA GLU A 677 36.76 -36.54 -23.02
C GLU A 677 36.61 -35.08 -22.60
N ALA A 678 36.43 -34.88 -21.29
CA ALA A 678 36.29 -33.57 -20.65
C ALA A 678 37.34 -32.60 -21.18
N LEU A 679 36.87 -31.51 -21.81
CA LEU A 679 37.70 -30.39 -22.21
C LEU A 679 38.55 -29.96 -21.01
N PRO A 680 39.89 -30.01 -21.05
CA PRO A 680 40.73 -29.48 -19.99
C PRO A 680 40.81 -27.95 -20.17
N ILE A 681 39.67 -27.29 -20.00
CA ILE A 681 39.56 -25.83 -20.03
C ILE A 681 40.29 -25.29 -18.79
N ASP A 682 41.24 -24.37 -19.00
CA ASP A 682 41.80 -23.58 -17.90
C ASP A 682 40.79 -22.52 -17.48
N TRP A 683 39.97 -22.98 -16.57
CA TRP A 683 38.87 -22.27 -16.01
C TRP A 683 39.30 -20.98 -15.26
N GLY A 684 40.42 -21.02 -14.53
CA GLY A 684 40.93 -19.84 -13.80
C GLY A 684 41.28 -18.69 -14.75
N ALA A 685 41.82 -19.00 -15.93
CA ALA A 685 42.15 -17.98 -16.92
C ALA A 685 40.94 -17.42 -17.66
N VAL A 686 39.87 -18.21 -17.85
CA VAL A 686 38.57 -17.71 -18.35
C VAL A 686 37.96 -16.72 -17.36
N GLY A 687 38.05 -16.97 -16.04
CA GLY A 687 37.59 -16.02 -15.02
C GLY A 687 38.30 -14.66 -15.07
N VAL A 688 39.62 -14.67 -15.23
CA VAL A 688 40.46 -13.45 -15.28
C VAL A 688 40.28 -12.68 -16.59
N ALA A 689 40.17 -13.36 -17.74
CA ALA A 689 40.08 -12.72 -19.06
C ALA A 689 38.72 -12.06 -19.35
N VAL A 690 37.66 -12.53 -18.70
CA VAL A 690 36.29 -12.10 -18.97
C VAL A 690 35.86 -10.95 -18.02
N GLY A 691 36.62 -10.71 -16.93
CA GLY A 691 36.39 -9.62 -15.98
C GLY A 691 35.10 -9.78 -15.18
N GLY A 692 35.04 -9.18 -13.98
CA GLY A 692 33.93 -9.35 -13.03
C GLY A 692 32.51 -8.99 -13.55
N ILE A 693 32.39 -8.35 -14.71
CA ILE A 693 31.12 -7.87 -15.29
C ILE A 693 30.29 -9.01 -15.92
N ILE A 694 30.92 -10.11 -16.36
CA ILE A 694 30.25 -11.17 -17.16
C ILE A 694 30.00 -12.44 -16.34
N ALA A 695 30.69 -12.55 -15.21
CA ALA A 695 30.63 -13.67 -14.28
C ALA A 695 29.18 -14.02 -13.88
N ALA A 696 28.36 -12.99 -13.64
CA ALA A 696 26.96 -13.15 -13.24
C ALA A 696 26.10 -13.89 -14.30
N THR A 697 26.21 -13.52 -15.57
CA THR A 697 25.36 -14.04 -16.66
C THR A 697 25.81 -15.42 -17.13
N VAL A 698 27.13 -15.64 -17.20
CA VAL A 698 27.69 -16.95 -17.51
C VAL A 698 27.40 -17.95 -16.38
N GLY A 699 27.42 -17.50 -15.13
CA GLY A 699 27.07 -18.30 -13.97
C GLY A 699 25.63 -18.81 -14.02
N VAL A 700 24.65 -17.96 -14.33
CA VAL A 700 23.24 -18.39 -14.52
C VAL A 700 23.14 -19.46 -15.61
N ALA A 701 23.85 -19.28 -16.73
CA ALA A 701 23.79 -20.23 -17.83
C ALA A 701 24.33 -21.62 -17.42
N ALA A 702 25.45 -21.65 -16.69
CA ALA A 702 25.99 -22.87 -16.12
C ALA A 702 25.00 -23.54 -15.14
N VAL A 703 24.40 -22.78 -14.23
CA VAL A 703 23.45 -23.32 -13.25
C VAL A 703 22.25 -24.00 -13.90
N VAL A 704 21.60 -23.36 -14.89
CA VAL A 704 20.33 -23.83 -15.44
C VAL A 704 20.42 -25.19 -16.12
N ILE A 705 21.57 -25.48 -16.72
CA ILE A 705 21.81 -26.75 -17.41
C ILE A 705 22.04 -27.89 -16.40
N VAL A 706 22.67 -27.62 -15.26
CA VAL A 706 22.99 -28.63 -14.23
C VAL A 706 21.72 -29.16 -13.55
N GLY A 707 20.72 -28.31 -13.30
CA GLY A 707 19.47 -28.74 -12.65
C GLY A 707 18.46 -29.45 -13.52
N THR A 708 18.52 -29.21 -14.83
CA THR A 708 17.51 -29.68 -15.79
C THR A 708 17.99 -30.85 -16.64
N ALA A 709 19.28 -31.20 -16.55
CA ALA A 709 19.82 -32.44 -17.10
C ALA A 709 19.47 -33.63 -16.18
N ALA A 710 19.04 -34.75 -16.77
CA ALA A 710 18.93 -36.02 -16.04
C ALA A 710 20.29 -36.43 -15.44
N PRO A 711 20.34 -37.23 -14.36
CA PRO A 711 21.57 -37.51 -13.59
C PRO A 711 22.72 -38.21 -14.34
N GLU A 712 22.61 -38.48 -15.64
CA GLU A 712 23.45 -39.46 -16.35
C GLU A 712 24.35 -38.90 -17.46
N ILE A 713 24.58 -37.60 -17.58
CA ILE A 713 25.52 -37.08 -18.60
C ILE A 713 26.60 -36.21 -17.96
N ALA A 714 27.84 -36.43 -18.39
CA ALA A 714 29.11 -35.79 -18.01
C ALA A 714 29.19 -34.26 -18.22
N ILE A 715 28.08 -33.55 -18.06
CA ILE A 715 27.94 -32.10 -18.11
C ILE A 715 28.22 -31.49 -16.72
N GLY A 716 27.90 -32.23 -15.63
CA GLY A 716 28.05 -31.75 -14.26
C GLY A 716 29.50 -31.38 -13.86
N THR A 717 30.51 -32.07 -14.38
CA THR A 717 31.93 -31.82 -14.11
C THR A 717 32.48 -30.62 -14.90
N ALA A 718 32.13 -30.49 -16.18
CA ALA A 718 32.56 -29.36 -17.00
C ALA A 718 31.95 -28.04 -16.50
N VAL A 719 30.68 -28.08 -16.06
CA VAL A 719 29.95 -26.89 -15.62
C VAL A 719 30.26 -26.51 -14.17
N SER A 720 30.49 -27.47 -13.27
CA SER A 720 31.07 -27.16 -11.95
C SER A 720 32.44 -26.52 -12.09
N ALA A 721 33.22 -26.96 -13.08
CA ALA A 721 34.49 -26.36 -13.39
C ALA A 721 34.36 -24.96 -14.02
N VAL A 722 33.34 -24.65 -14.86
CA VAL A 722 32.97 -23.27 -15.29
C VAL A 722 32.69 -22.36 -14.09
N LEU A 723 31.92 -22.87 -13.12
CA LEU A 723 31.53 -22.12 -11.94
C LEU A 723 32.73 -21.91 -10.99
N PHE A 724 33.65 -22.89 -10.88
CA PHE A 724 34.90 -22.75 -10.14
C PHE A 724 35.93 -21.86 -10.89
N ALA A 725 35.91 -21.86 -12.22
CA ALA A 725 36.70 -21.03 -13.14
C ALA A 725 36.60 -19.53 -12.87
N ILE A 726 35.34 -19.11 -12.79
CA ILE A 726 34.94 -17.73 -12.82
C ILE A 726 35.00 -17.16 -11.40
N PHE A 727 35.00 -18.04 -10.37
CA PHE A 727 34.73 -17.65 -8.99
C PHE A 727 35.59 -18.35 -7.91
N GLY A 728 36.47 -19.28 -8.29
CA GLY A 728 37.44 -19.89 -7.37
C GLY A 728 38.49 -18.86 -6.98
N GLU A 729 38.30 -18.27 -5.79
CA GLU A 729 39.24 -17.42 -5.05
C GLU A 729 40.09 -16.44 -5.88
N ILE A 730 39.60 -15.21 -6.02
CA ILE A 730 40.50 -14.04 -5.93
C ILE A 730 40.76 -13.81 -4.45
N THR A 731 41.68 -14.59 -3.88
CA THR A 731 42.36 -14.27 -2.62
C THR A 731 43.86 -14.27 -2.89
N ALA A 732 44.41 -13.06 -3.10
CA ALA A 732 45.77 -12.63 -2.75
C ALA A 732 46.14 -11.34 -3.51
N ASP A 733 45.66 -10.20 -3.02
CA ASP A 733 46.45 -9.05 -2.51
C ASP A 733 45.55 -7.83 -2.24
#